data_AF-A0A9P1GHS6-F1
#
_entry.id   AF-A0A9P1GHS6-F1
#
_cell.length_a   1.000
_cell.length_b   1.000
_cell.length_c   1.000
_cell.angle_alpha   90.00
_cell.angle_beta   90.00
_cell.angle_gamma   90.00
#
_symmetry.space_group_name_H-M   'P 1'
#
loop_
_entity.id
_entity.type
_entity.pdbx_description
1 polymer ?
#
loop_
_entity_poly.entity_id
_entity_poly.type
_entity_poly.pdbx_seq_one_letter_code
_entity_poly.pdbx_strand_id
1 'polypeptide(L)'
;MQCPAPCAMFLHLGVLVLALAEGGLVGSRWQRVPTGAVEPQGWLKMQMTLQSQALTSHLPLFWPNVANSTWIGGFADVDGGLHENLPYWMNGAVPLAVQLGDQELLGTIEGYLDIIFKLQQRSGWIGPDTDRSDFWSRMPFLMALAQYHESLPDSQQGRKQLVESVAYRFFMQVEERLQQATSVTSWSSYRAHDLIWSIHYFVDQLPIESKKGQWMLDVASLLHHLAFPWNEDWFNSSRFPQSAVVIDTLQTHGVNNAQAVKHGVVWGRQSGDPSKGFEESWLAWSQIQRYHGQPHGAFGADEHLAGRMPSRGTELCTVVESMWSLVLTAQLATRDQDAVKALDALEQLAFNALPGSLSDDLWSHPYLQLANSFQALSNEPDHIWTHDGPQSAMYGLEPNYPCCTSNFHQGYPKFTANLFFERPESKEIISAIWAPSIMQSKSIGATVELKTGYPFATSVEYWIHNEEAFVLKIRVPEFLRQDPRTLKVQRDGQLVQWKLLEGFLAFEIPARGARQAQPAIQLDFQVEPVTNKSPEGSTVRLGPLLMALDLEEHRQLVRQHPYKAADWDTSSAASWRVALPKTPSFGPVQRRSSFAAKPLQHDAEGCPLQLQLQMLQLSSQQWPEMHMAPTMPPEVHTSGQLVNRTLLPYACTSIRISAFPTADGAVSHWV
;
A
#
# COMPACT_ATOMS: atom_id res chain seq x y z
N MET A 1 46.03 -11.63 58.36
CA MET A 1 45.55 -11.05 57.10
C MET A 1 45.19 -12.22 56.20
N GLN A 2 43.89 -12.42 55.97
CA GLN A 2 43.31 -13.59 55.31
C GLN A 2 43.29 -13.43 53.78
N CYS A 3 43.41 -14.55 53.09
CA CYS A 3 42.91 -14.84 51.73
C CYS A 3 41.95 -16.05 51.85
N PRO A 4 41.11 -16.44 50.86
CA PRO A 4 40.51 -15.74 49.71
C PRO A 4 38.98 -16.04 49.57
N ALA A 5 38.26 -15.40 48.63
CA ALA A 5 37.04 -15.95 48.02
C ALA A 5 36.73 -15.29 46.66
N PRO A 6 36.27 -16.04 45.63
CA PRO A 6 36.03 -15.54 44.28
C PRO A 6 34.64 -14.89 44.14
N CYS A 7 34.54 -13.95 43.19
CA CYS A 7 33.29 -13.34 42.76
C CYS A 7 32.28 -14.39 42.28
N ALA A 8 31.14 -14.46 42.97
CA ALA A 8 29.95 -15.10 42.45
C ALA A 8 29.35 -14.22 41.35
N MET A 9 29.39 -14.69 40.10
CA MET A 9 28.46 -14.23 39.06
C MET A 9 27.05 -14.63 39.52
N PHE A 10 26.24 -13.64 39.89
CA PHE A 10 24.80 -13.84 40.00
C PHE A 10 24.24 -14.04 38.59
N LEU A 11 24.07 -15.30 38.20
CA LEU A 11 23.09 -15.69 37.19
C LEU A 11 21.71 -15.33 37.76
N HIS A 12 21.13 -14.23 37.29
CA HIS A 12 19.70 -14.01 37.43
C HIS A 12 18.96 -14.99 36.51
N LEU A 13 18.75 -16.21 37.00
CA LEU A 13 17.63 -17.05 36.61
C LEU A 13 16.36 -16.40 37.16
N GLY A 14 15.93 -15.33 36.51
CA GLY A 14 14.58 -14.80 36.67
C GLY A 14 13.64 -15.75 35.95
N VAL A 15 12.96 -16.61 36.71
CA VAL A 15 11.71 -17.22 36.26
C VAL A 15 10.75 -16.05 36.03
N LEU A 16 10.63 -15.62 34.78
CA LEU A 16 9.61 -14.66 34.37
C LEU A 16 8.27 -15.37 34.57
N VAL A 17 7.57 -15.01 35.65
CA VAL A 17 6.16 -15.28 35.77
C VAL A 17 5.50 -14.43 34.68
N LEU A 18 5.15 -15.08 33.56
CA LEU A 18 4.28 -14.53 32.54
C LEU A 18 3.01 -14.05 33.25
N ALA A 19 2.85 -12.74 33.39
CA ALA A 19 1.53 -12.17 33.61
C ALA A 19 0.76 -12.40 32.31
N LEU A 20 0.09 -13.56 32.22
CA LEU A 20 -0.88 -13.84 31.19
C LEU A 20 -1.92 -12.71 31.28
N ALA A 21 -2.10 -11.96 30.19
CA ALA A 21 -3.24 -11.07 30.08
C ALA A 21 -4.50 -11.95 30.18
N GLU A 22 -5.20 -11.86 31.31
CA GLU A 22 -6.55 -12.42 31.44
C GLU A 22 -7.47 -11.59 30.53
N GLY A 23 -7.71 -12.06 29.30
CA GLY A 23 -8.64 -11.43 28.36
C GLY A 23 -8.42 -11.88 26.92
N GLY A 24 -9.50 -12.27 26.23
CA GLY A 24 -9.45 -12.65 24.81
C GLY A 24 -9.04 -11.49 23.89
N LEU A 25 -8.82 -11.82 22.61
CA LEU A 25 -8.43 -10.86 21.57
C LEU A 25 -9.50 -9.77 21.38
N VAL A 26 -9.13 -8.50 21.50
CA VAL A 26 -10.05 -7.37 21.29
C VAL A 26 -10.51 -7.36 19.83
N GLY A 27 -11.83 -7.29 19.64
CA GLY A 27 -12.45 -7.21 18.33
C GLY A 27 -12.06 -5.95 17.57
N SER A 28 -11.99 -6.04 16.24
CA SER A 28 -11.76 -4.88 15.38
C SER A 28 -12.97 -3.93 15.40
N ARG A 29 -12.75 -2.62 15.53
CA ARG A 29 -13.83 -1.61 15.42
C ARG A 29 -14.56 -1.75 14.10
N TRP A 30 -13.83 -1.86 12.99
CA TRP A 30 -14.36 -2.14 11.67
C TRP A 30 -13.97 -3.56 11.25
N GLN A 31 -14.94 -4.36 10.86
CA GLN A 31 -14.71 -5.69 10.34
C GLN A 31 -14.42 -5.60 8.84
N ARG A 32 -13.35 -6.27 8.39
CA ARG A 32 -13.13 -6.48 6.96
C ARG A 32 -14.23 -7.39 6.43
N VAL A 33 -14.70 -7.09 5.23
CA VAL A 33 -15.51 -8.04 4.48
C VAL A 33 -14.62 -9.14 3.88
N PRO A 34 -15.14 -10.36 3.67
CA PRO A 34 -14.35 -11.44 3.09
C PRO A 34 -13.76 -11.06 1.73
N THR A 35 -12.54 -11.53 1.44
CA THR A 35 -11.94 -11.42 0.10
C THR A 35 -12.92 -11.89 -0.99
N GLY A 36 -13.19 -11.03 -1.97
CA GLY A 36 -14.18 -11.24 -3.03
C GLY A 36 -15.56 -10.62 -2.79
N ALA A 37 -15.85 -10.14 -1.56
CA ALA A 37 -17.09 -9.42 -1.28
C ALA A 37 -17.11 -8.00 -1.88
N VAL A 38 -15.95 -7.44 -2.19
CA VAL A 38 -15.82 -6.18 -2.95
C VAL A 38 -15.22 -6.50 -4.31
N GLU A 39 -15.96 -6.18 -5.37
CA GLU A 39 -15.53 -6.36 -6.75
C GLU A 39 -15.23 -5.00 -7.39
N PRO A 40 -14.11 -4.85 -8.11
CA PRO A 40 -13.80 -3.60 -8.79
C PRO A 40 -14.76 -3.36 -9.97
N GLN A 41 -15.07 -2.09 -10.24
CA GLN A 41 -15.82 -1.64 -11.42
C GLN A 41 -15.03 -0.54 -12.15
N GLY A 42 -15.58 -0.04 -13.27
CA GLY A 42 -15.03 1.13 -13.98
C GLY A 42 -13.53 1.02 -14.29
N TRP A 43 -12.80 2.13 -14.10
CA TRP A 43 -11.36 2.19 -14.36
C TRP A 43 -10.55 1.24 -13.46
N LEU A 44 -11.00 1.01 -12.22
CA LEU A 44 -10.30 0.12 -11.28
C LEU A 44 -10.36 -1.33 -11.78
N LYS A 45 -11.51 -1.76 -12.31
CA LYS A 45 -11.64 -3.08 -12.95
C LYS A 45 -10.75 -3.20 -14.17
N MET A 46 -10.68 -2.16 -14.99
CA MET A 46 -9.78 -2.14 -16.15
C MET A 46 -8.32 -2.30 -15.72
N GLN A 47 -7.89 -1.54 -14.69
CA GLN A 47 -6.52 -1.61 -14.16
C GLN A 47 -6.19 -2.99 -13.56
N MET A 48 -7.09 -3.57 -12.76
CA MET A 48 -6.88 -4.90 -12.19
C MET A 48 -6.92 -6.00 -13.27
N THR A 49 -7.76 -5.85 -14.30
CA THR A 49 -7.79 -6.77 -15.45
C THR A 49 -6.46 -6.73 -16.21
N LEU A 50 -5.89 -5.53 -16.44
CA LEU A 50 -4.55 -5.40 -17.00
C LEU A 50 -3.51 -6.10 -16.13
N GLN A 51 -3.61 -5.96 -14.80
CA GLN A 51 -2.69 -6.60 -13.86
C GLN A 51 -2.73 -8.13 -13.98
N SER A 52 -3.93 -8.73 -14.01
CA SER A 52 -4.07 -10.17 -14.20
C SER A 52 -3.48 -10.60 -15.55
N GLN A 53 -3.77 -9.86 -16.62
CA GLN A 53 -3.29 -10.17 -17.97
C GLN A 53 -1.82 -9.85 -18.21
N ALA A 54 -1.12 -9.24 -17.25
CA ALA A 54 0.29 -8.90 -17.31
C ALA A 54 1.13 -9.87 -16.47
N LEU A 55 2.09 -9.36 -15.68
CA LEU A 55 3.02 -10.21 -14.93
C LEU A 55 2.29 -11.21 -14.02
N THR A 56 1.18 -10.84 -13.35
CA THR A 56 0.58 -11.72 -12.33
C THR A 56 0.24 -13.12 -12.84
N SER A 57 -0.46 -13.27 -13.98
CA SER A 57 -0.79 -14.60 -14.53
C SER A 57 0.32 -15.22 -15.36
N HIS A 58 1.37 -14.46 -15.72
CA HIS A 58 2.44 -14.95 -16.59
C HIS A 58 3.72 -15.34 -15.84
N LEU A 59 4.01 -14.79 -14.66
CA LEU A 59 5.18 -15.19 -13.86
C LEU A 59 5.23 -16.71 -13.60
N PRO A 60 4.12 -17.42 -13.29
CA PRO A 60 4.08 -18.89 -13.22
C PRO A 60 4.52 -19.63 -14.48
N LEU A 61 4.53 -18.97 -15.64
CA LEU A 61 4.83 -19.58 -16.93
C LEU A 61 6.29 -19.43 -17.35
N PHE A 62 7.01 -18.41 -16.86
CA PHE A 62 8.37 -18.15 -17.33
C PHE A 62 9.37 -17.63 -16.28
N TRP A 63 8.91 -17.03 -15.18
CA TRP A 63 9.84 -16.45 -14.22
C TRP A 63 10.23 -17.52 -13.18
N PRO A 64 11.51 -17.92 -13.11
CA PRO A 64 11.93 -19.07 -12.31
C PRO A 64 11.50 -19.00 -10.84
N ASN A 65 11.54 -17.81 -10.24
CA ASN A 65 11.23 -17.59 -8.82
C ASN A 65 9.75 -17.85 -8.46
N VAL A 66 8.86 -17.98 -9.45
CA VAL A 66 7.47 -18.44 -9.25
C VAL A 66 7.26 -19.80 -9.93
N ALA A 67 7.62 -19.93 -11.21
CA ALA A 67 7.39 -21.12 -12.02
C ALA A 67 8.10 -22.39 -11.49
N ASN A 68 9.25 -22.21 -10.83
CA ASN A 68 10.11 -23.29 -10.34
C ASN A 68 10.62 -23.00 -8.93
N SER A 69 9.79 -22.33 -8.11
CA SER A 69 10.12 -22.00 -6.73
C SER A 69 10.39 -23.24 -5.89
N THR A 70 11.33 -23.12 -4.96
CA THR A 70 11.60 -24.12 -3.91
C THR A 70 10.36 -24.48 -3.07
N TRP A 71 9.36 -23.58 -2.96
CA TRP A 71 8.10 -23.84 -2.25
C TRP A 71 7.25 -24.96 -2.88
N ILE A 72 7.38 -25.17 -4.19
CA ILE A 72 6.65 -26.20 -4.95
C ILE A 72 7.55 -27.37 -5.34
N GLY A 73 8.70 -27.52 -4.69
CA GLY A 73 9.68 -28.57 -4.96
C GLY A 73 10.66 -28.29 -6.10
N GLY A 74 10.68 -27.04 -6.60
CA GLY A 74 11.66 -26.56 -7.57
C GLY A 74 13.00 -26.20 -6.94
N PHE A 75 13.82 -25.45 -7.68
CA PHE A 75 15.20 -25.10 -7.29
C PHE A 75 15.53 -23.60 -7.40
N ALA A 76 14.59 -22.77 -7.85
CA ALA A 76 14.73 -21.31 -7.90
C ALA A 76 14.17 -20.66 -6.62
N ASP A 77 14.10 -19.32 -6.58
CA ASP A 77 13.70 -18.57 -5.37
C ASP A 77 14.64 -18.86 -4.20
N VAL A 78 15.94 -18.73 -4.44
CA VAL A 78 17.02 -18.99 -3.47
C VAL A 78 17.88 -17.77 -3.20
N ASP A 79 17.61 -16.65 -3.88
CA ASP A 79 18.37 -15.41 -3.74
C ASP A 79 18.33 -14.93 -2.29
N GLY A 80 19.51 -14.63 -1.73
CA GLY A 80 19.67 -14.28 -0.32
C GLY A 80 19.25 -15.36 0.70
N GLY A 81 18.87 -16.57 0.25
CA GLY A 81 18.33 -17.64 1.10
C GLY A 81 16.93 -17.35 1.66
N LEU A 82 16.23 -16.34 1.13
CA LEU A 82 14.98 -15.82 1.72
C LEU A 82 13.75 -16.65 1.33
N HIS A 83 13.74 -17.20 0.12
CA HIS A 83 12.63 -17.97 -0.45
C HIS A 83 11.30 -17.19 -0.40
N GLU A 84 11.32 -15.92 -0.77
CA GLU A 84 10.21 -14.99 -0.51
C GLU A 84 9.28 -14.76 -1.70
N ASN A 85 9.74 -15.04 -2.93
CA ASN A 85 9.08 -14.54 -4.13
C ASN A 85 7.75 -15.23 -4.38
N LEU A 86 7.67 -16.56 -4.29
CA LEU A 86 6.38 -17.24 -4.47
C LEU A 86 5.36 -16.83 -3.40
N PRO A 87 5.69 -16.82 -2.09
CA PRO A 87 4.81 -16.30 -1.05
C PRO A 87 4.28 -14.88 -1.31
N TYR A 88 5.15 -13.95 -1.70
CA TYR A 88 4.75 -12.58 -2.02
C TYR A 88 3.84 -12.52 -3.24
N TRP A 89 4.15 -13.28 -4.29
CA TRP A 89 3.30 -13.39 -5.46
C TRP A 89 1.89 -13.91 -5.09
N MET A 90 1.80 -14.98 -4.30
CA MET A 90 0.51 -15.53 -3.85
C MET A 90 -0.29 -14.53 -3.00
N ASN A 91 0.38 -13.75 -2.15
CA ASN A 91 -0.24 -12.74 -1.28
C ASN A 91 -1.02 -11.66 -2.07
N GLY A 92 -0.62 -11.40 -3.32
CA GLY A 92 -1.33 -10.51 -4.24
C GLY A 92 -2.18 -11.21 -5.31
N ALA A 93 -1.74 -12.37 -5.81
CA ALA A 93 -2.44 -13.10 -6.86
C ALA A 93 -3.77 -13.69 -6.39
N VAL A 94 -3.84 -14.20 -5.15
CA VAL A 94 -5.08 -14.73 -4.54
C VAL A 94 -6.21 -13.70 -4.55
N PRO A 95 -6.09 -12.52 -3.92
CA PRO A 95 -7.17 -11.54 -3.92
C PRO A 95 -7.47 -11.01 -5.32
N LEU A 96 -6.48 -10.93 -6.23
CA LEU A 96 -6.72 -10.50 -7.61
C LEU A 96 -7.64 -11.47 -8.36
N ALA A 97 -7.30 -12.76 -8.33
CA ALA A 97 -8.04 -13.80 -9.04
C ALA A 97 -9.49 -13.89 -8.55
N VAL A 98 -9.67 -13.86 -7.22
CA VAL A 98 -10.99 -13.93 -6.59
C VAL A 98 -11.85 -12.74 -6.98
N GLN A 99 -11.34 -11.51 -6.84
CA GLN A 99 -12.13 -10.29 -7.09
C GLN A 99 -12.46 -10.07 -8.57
N LEU A 100 -11.67 -10.62 -9.50
CA LEU A 100 -11.96 -10.58 -10.93
C LEU A 100 -12.78 -11.79 -11.42
N GLY A 101 -12.96 -12.81 -10.60
CA GLY A 101 -13.54 -14.09 -11.01
C GLY A 101 -12.67 -14.85 -12.03
N ASP A 102 -11.35 -14.62 -12.01
CA ASP A 102 -10.38 -15.23 -12.93
C ASP A 102 -10.12 -16.69 -12.58
N GLN A 103 -10.84 -17.59 -13.25
CA GLN A 103 -10.78 -19.03 -12.97
C GLN A 103 -9.46 -19.67 -13.40
N GLU A 104 -8.77 -19.12 -14.39
CA GLU A 104 -7.49 -19.67 -14.86
C GLU A 104 -6.40 -19.38 -13.83
N LEU A 105 -6.28 -18.11 -13.41
CA LEU A 105 -5.34 -17.72 -12.37
C LEU A 105 -5.64 -18.42 -11.04
N LEU A 106 -6.92 -18.53 -10.66
CA LEU A 106 -7.32 -19.26 -9.45
C LEU A 106 -6.93 -20.75 -9.54
N GLY A 107 -7.09 -21.38 -10.69
CA GLY A 107 -6.65 -22.76 -10.92
C GLY A 107 -5.13 -22.94 -10.75
N THR A 108 -4.31 -22.00 -11.23
CA THR A 108 -2.86 -22.01 -11.00
C THR A 108 -2.53 -21.89 -9.51
N ILE A 109 -3.18 -20.97 -8.81
CA ILE A 109 -3.00 -20.75 -7.37
C ILE A 109 -3.37 -22.00 -6.58
N GLU A 110 -4.51 -22.63 -6.88
CA GLU A 110 -4.95 -23.84 -6.20
C GLU A 110 -4.00 -25.02 -6.45
N GLY A 111 -3.44 -25.13 -7.65
CA GLY A 111 -2.38 -26.09 -7.97
C GLY A 111 -1.14 -25.91 -7.09
N TYR A 112 -0.68 -24.67 -6.88
CA TYR A 112 0.42 -24.39 -5.97
C TYR A 112 0.08 -24.68 -4.51
N LEU A 113 -1.12 -24.29 -4.05
CA LEU A 113 -1.59 -24.60 -2.69
C LEU A 113 -1.61 -26.12 -2.44
N ASP A 114 -2.09 -26.91 -3.39
CA ASP A 114 -2.14 -28.37 -3.27
C ASP A 114 -0.74 -28.99 -3.14
N ILE A 115 0.23 -28.50 -3.92
CA ILE A 115 1.62 -28.93 -3.80
C ILE A 115 2.19 -28.54 -2.44
N ILE A 116 2.04 -27.27 -2.02
CA ILE A 116 2.58 -26.77 -0.75
C ILE A 116 1.96 -27.51 0.43
N PHE A 117 0.65 -27.76 0.42
CA PHE A 117 -0.04 -28.52 1.47
C PHE A 117 0.46 -29.97 1.55
N LYS A 118 0.71 -30.61 0.40
CA LYS A 118 1.28 -31.95 0.32
C LYS A 118 2.74 -32.00 0.81
N LEU A 119 3.49 -30.93 0.58
CA LEU A 119 4.89 -30.80 0.99
C LEU A 119 5.06 -30.32 2.44
N GLN A 120 3.99 -29.91 3.13
CA GLN A 120 4.07 -29.56 4.54
C GLN A 120 4.68 -30.73 5.33
N GLN A 121 5.74 -30.45 6.07
CA GLN A 121 6.49 -31.47 6.78
C GLN A 121 5.64 -32.06 7.92
N ARG A 122 6.00 -33.28 8.36
CA ARG A 122 5.33 -33.95 9.49
C ARG A 122 5.33 -33.13 10.77
N SER A 123 6.35 -32.30 10.97
CA SER A 123 6.47 -31.39 12.11
C SER A 123 5.55 -30.17 12.02
N GLY A 124 4.95 -29.91 10.85
CA GLY A 124 4.08 -28.77 10.58
C GLY A 124 4.77 -27.62 9.84
N TRP A 125 6.09 -27.68 9.62
CA TRP A 125 6.80 -26.68 8.83
C TRP A 125 6.30 -26.61 7.39
N ILE A 126 6.10 -25.40 6.87
CA ILE A 126 5.65 -25.12 5.50
C ILE A 126 6.80 -24.46 4.74
N GLY A 127 6.99 -24.85 3.47
CA GLY A 127 8.00 -24.26 2.58
C GLY A 127 9.44 -24.72 2.86
N PRO A 128 10.43 -24.11 2.19
CA PRO A 128 11.85 -24.49 2.28
C PRO A 128 12.47 -24.27 3.66
N ASP A 129 12.99 -25.32 4.31
CA ASP A 129 13.53 -25.24 5.68
C ASP A 129 15.05 -25.04 5.69
N THR A 130 15.49 -23.83 5.34
CA THR A 130 16.92 -23.46 5.21
C THR A 130 17.47 -22.69 6.42
N ASP A 131 16.63 -21.89 7.08
CA ASP A 131 16.95 -21.22 8.34
C ASP A 131 15.86 -21.50 9.38
N ARG A 132 16.25 -22.07 10.53
CA ARG A 132 15.29 -22.46 11.57
C ARG A 132 14.86 -21.33 12.50
N SER A 133 15.55 -20.19 12.47
CA SER A 133 15.17 -18.99 13.22
C SER A 133 14.38 -17.98 12.39
N ASP A 134 14.23 -18.19 11.07
CA ASP A 134 13.50 -17.28 10.18
C ASP A 134 12.14 -17.85 9.72
N PHE A 135 11.09 -17.08 9.97
CA PHE A 135 9.71 -17.31 9.59
C PHE A 135 9.21 -16.35 8.50
N TRP A 136 10.01 -15.37 8.07
CA TRP A 136 9.52 -14.22 7.30
C TRP A 136 8.81 -14.62 6.02
N SER A 137 9.39 -15.47 5.16
CA SER A 137 8.72 -15.86 3.90
C SER A 137 7.39 -16.61 4.10
N ARG A 138 7.08 -17.08 5.31
CA ARG A 138 5.77 -17.69 5.63
C ARG A 138 4.72 -16.65 5.97
N MET A 139 5.11 -15.44 6.38
CA MET A 139 4.19 -14.36 6.72
C MET A 139 3.34 -13.94 5.50
N PRO A 140 3.90 -13.61 4.31
CA PRO A 140 3.09 -13.31 3.13
C PRO A 140 2.30 -14.53 2.65
N PHE A 141 2.82 -15.74 2.79
CA PHE A 141 2.06 -16.96 2.46
C PHE A 141 0.82 -17.14 3.38
N LEU A 142 0.97 -16.92 4.69
CA LEU A 142 -0.16 -16.98 5.63
C LEU A 142 -1.19 -15.88 5.36
N MET A 143 -0.76 -14.68 4.96
CA MET A 143 -1.66 -13.64 4.48
C MET A 143 -2.39 -14.06 3.18
N ALA A 144 -1.72 -14.77 2.28
CA ALA A 144 -2.36 -15.37 1.10
C ALA A 144 -3.40 -16.43 1.50
N LEU A 145 -3.08 -17.29 2.48
CA LEU A 145 -4.00 -18.31 3.00
C LEU A 145 -5.21 -17.70 3.70
N ALA A 146 -5.04 -16.61 4.44
CA ALA A 146 -6.15 -15.89 5.05
C ALA A 146 -7.13 -15.39 3.97
N GLN A 147 -6.62 -14.73 2.94
CA GLN A 147 -7.44 -14.22 1.82
C GLN A 147 -8.11 -15.35 1.03
N TYR A 148 -7.41 -16.46 0.78
CA TYR A 148 -7.99 -17.64 0.14
C TYR A 148 -9.09 -18.24 1.01
N HIS A 149 -8.85 -18.40 2.32
CA HIS A 149 -9.83 -18.91 3.27
C HIS A 149 -11.11 -18.05 3.30
N GLU A 150 -10.98 -16.73 3.33
CA GLU A 150 -12.11 -15.78 3.26
C GLU A 150 -12.94 -15.97 1.99
N SER A 151 -12.30 -16.27 0.85
CA SER A 151 -12.96 -16.42 -0.45
C SER A 151 -13.74 -17.73 -0.62
N LEU A 152 -13.45 -18.74 0.20
CA LEU A 152 -14.05 -20.07 0.04
C LEU A 152 -15.56 -20.02 0.35
N PRO A 153 -16.42 -20.55 -0.54
CA PRO A 153 -17.84 -20.63 -0.26
C PRO A 153 -18.13 -21.68 0.82
N ASP A 154 -19.31 -21.59 1.43
CA ASP A 154 -19.72 -22.52 2.51
C ASP A 154 -19.82 -23.97 2.03
N SER A 155 -20.03 -24.19 0.73
CA SER A 155 -19.99 -25.52 0.10
C SER A 155 -18.60 -26.17 0.13
N GLN A 156 -17.53 -25.41 0.38
CA GLN A 156 -16.15 -25.88 0.44
C GLN A 156 -15.60 -25.96 1.88
N GLN A 157 -16.46 -26.33 2.85
CA GLN A 157 -16.07 -26.43 4.26
C GLN A 157 -14.85 -27.33 4.51
N GLY A 158 -14.71 -28.43 3.76
CA GLY A 158 -13.54 -29.31 3.86
C GLY A 158 -12.23 -28.63 3.44
N ARG A 159 -12.28 -27.74 2.44
CA ARG A 159 -11.12 -26.93 2.01
C ARG A 159 -10.77 -25.87 3.06
N LYS A 160 -11.78 -25.21 3.66
CA LYS A 160 -11.58 -24.28 4.78
C LYS A 160 -10.84 -24.96 5.94
N GLN A 161 -11.35 -26.12 6.38
CA GLN A 161 -10.72 -26.92 7.45
C GLN A 161 -9.30 -27.36 7.11
N LEU A 162 -9.00 -27.67 5.83
CA LEU A 162 -7.64 -27.98 5.41
C LEU A 162 -6.71 -26.78 5.55
N VAL A 163 -7.13 -25.59 5.10
CA VAL A 163 -6.34 -24.35 5.23
C VAL A 163 -6.08 -24.03 6.70
N GLU A 164 -7.10 -24.08 7.54
CA GLU A 164 -6.99 -23.94 8.99
C GLU A 164 -5.99 -24.95 9.58
N SER A 165 -6.12 -26.23 9.20
CA SER A 165 -5.24 -27.30 9.69
C SER A 165 -3.77 -27.09 9.32
N VAL A 166 -3.51 -26.63 8.09
CA VAL A 166 -2.16 -26.28 7.60
C VAL A 166 -1.57 -25.15 8.43
N ALA A 167 -2.33 -24.07 8.65
CA ALA A 167 -1.89 -22.92 9.46
C ALA A 167 -1.63 -23.32 10.93
N TYR A 168 -2.55 -24.05 11.57
CA TYR A 168 -2.36 -24.49 12.96
C TYR A 168 -1.13 -25.37 13.13
N ARG A 169 -0.87 -26.29 12.19
CA ARG A 169 0.36 -27.11 12.22
C ARG A 169 1.62 -26.25 12.11
N PHE A 170 1.59 -25.20 11.30
CA PHE A 170 2.70 -24.27 11.22
C PHE A 170 2.90 -23.50 12.53
N PHE A 171 1.84 -23.00 13.17
CA PHE A 171 1.95 -22.31 14.45
C PHE A 171 2.49 -23.21 15.58
N MET A 172 2.14 -24.51 15.59
CA MET A 172 2.77 -25.50 16.48
C MET A 172 4.28 -25.61 16.23
N GLN A 173 4.69 -25.62 14.97
CA GLN A 173 6.11 -25.66 14.64
C GLN A 173 6.84 -24.37 15.03
N VAL A 174 6.18 -23.20 14.88
CA VAL A 174 6.73 -21.91 15.33
C VAL A 174 6.96 -21.94 16.84
N GLU A 175 5.96 -22.35 17.62
CA GLU A 175 6.10 -22.49 19.08
C GLU A 175 7.29 -23.39 19.44
N GLU A 176 7.37 -24.58 18.86
CA GLU A 176 8.45 -25.53 19.12
C GLU A 176 9.83 -24.90 18.83
N ARG A 177 9.96 -24.18 17.70
CA ARG A 177 11.21 -23.51 17.34
C ARG A 177 11.54 -22.37 18.29
N LEU A 178 10.56 -21.58 18.71
CA LEU A 178 10.76 -20.49 19.66
C LEU A 178 11.15 -21.00 21.06
N GLN A 179 10.65 -22.17 21.47
CA GLN A 179 11.04 -22.82 22.73
C GLN A 179 12.46 -23.41 22.68
N GLN A 180 12.91 -23.86 21.49
CA GLN A 180 14.24 -24.45 21.29
C GLN A 180 15.32 -23.41 20.96
N ALA A 181 14.94 -22.28 20.37
CA ALA A 181 15.84 -21.23 19.93
C ALA A 181 16.05 -20.17 21.01
N THR A 182 17.26 -19.59 21.05
CA THR A 182 17.55 -18.43 21.90
C THR A 182 17.15 -17.10 21.26
N SER A 183 16.83 -17.08 19.95
CA SER A 183 16.45 -15.89 19.18
C SER A 183 15.75 -16.25 17.86
N VAL A 184 14.88 -15.36 17.37
CA VAL A 184 14.46 -15.32 15.95
C VAL A 184 15.49 -14.57 15.11
N THR A 185 15.54 -14.81 13.81
CA THR A 185 16.41 -14.02 12.91
C THR A 185 15.99 -12.57 12.89
N SER A 186 16.88 -11.76 12.33
CA SER A 186 16.67 -10.34 12.16
C SER A 186 15.45 -10.03 11.28
N TRP A 187 15.20 -10.69 10.15
CA TRP A 187 13.99 -10.40 9.36
C TRP A 187 12.70 -10.72 10.11
N SER A 188 12.63 -11.89 10.73
CA SER A 188 11.46 -12.30 11.51
C SER A 188 11.20 -11.42 12.72
N SER A 189 12.25 -10.95 13.40
CA SER A 189 12.11 -10.01 14.52
C SER A 189 11.49 -8.68 14.06
N TYR A 190 11.95 -8.14 12.94
CA TYR A 190 11.51 -6.84 12.43
C TYR A 190 10.11 -6.88 11.83
N ARG A 191 9.69 -8.03 11.28
CA ARG A 191 8.40 -8.22 10.61
C ARG A 191 7.39 -9.05 11.42
N ALA A 192 7.69 -9.37 12.68
CA ALA A 192 6.90 -10.26 13.54
C ALA A 192 5.40 -9.95 13.58
N HIS A 193 5.02 -8.68 13.45
CA HIS A 193 3.63 -8.24 13.51
C HIS A 193 2.77 -8.69 12.31
N ASP A 194 3.37 -9.07 11.17
CA ASP A 194 2.61 -9.74 10.09
C ASP A 194 2.26 -11.19 10.44
N LEU A 195 3.15 -11.89 11.16
CA LEU A 195 2.87 -13.23 11.67
C LEU A 195 1.82 -13.17 12.79
N ILE A 196 1.95 -12.20 13.70
CA ILE A 196 0.97 -11.97 14.77
C ILE A 196 -0.40 -11.65 14.17
N TRP A 197 -0.48 -10.80 13.15
CA TRP A 197 -1.74 -10.53 12.44
C TRP A 197 -2.34 -11.81 11.84
N SER A 198 -1.50 -12.66 11.24
CA SER A 198 -1.95 -13.94 10.67
C SER A 198 -2.50 -14.88 11.76
N ILE A 199 -1.84 -14.93 12.92
CA ILE A 199 -2.33 -15.67 14.08
C ILE A 199 -3.68 -15.12 14.53
N HIS A 200 -3.81 -13.80 14.70
CA HIS A 200 -5.06 -13.14 15.08
C HIS A 200 -6.20 -13.49 14.13
N TYR A 201 -5.95 -13.46 12.81
CA TYR A 201 -6.94 -13.84 11.82
C TYR A 201 -7.48 -15.28 12.04
N PHE A 202 -6.60 -16.25 12.28
CA PHE A 202 -7.00 -17.63 12.52
C PHE A 202 -7.61 -17.85 13.91
N VAL A 203 -7.26 -17.03 14.91
CA VAL A 203 -7.96 -16.99 16.20
C VAL A 203 -9.40 -16.51 16.01
N ASP A 204 -9.63 -15.48 15.19
CA ASP A 204 -10.96 -14.94 14.88
C ASP A 204 -11.87 -15.98 14.18
N GLN A 205 -11.32 -17.08 13.63
CA GLN A 205 -12.10 -18.20 13.06
C GLN A 205 -12.56 -19.23 14.10
N LEU A 206 -12.04 -19.17 15.33
CA LEU A 206 -12.36 -20.11 16.40
C LEU A 206 -13.51 -19.58 17.29
N PRO A 207 -14.20 -20.45 18.03
CA PRO A 207 -15.07 -20.01 19.09
C PRO A 207 -14.31 -19.13 20.10
N ILE A 208 -14.98 -18.08 20.58
CA ILE A 208 -14.50 -17.20 21.64
C ILE A 208 -14.04 -18.05 22.84
N GLU A 209 -12.89 -17.70 23.42
CA GLU A 209 -12.30 -18.36 24.60
C GLU A 209 -11.95 -19.85 24.42
N SER A 210 -11.68 -20.29 23.18
CA SER A 210 -11.17 -21.65 22.97
C SER A 210 -9.74 -21.83 23.50
N LYS A 211 -9.45 -22.99 24.10
CA LYS A 211 -8.08 -23.35 24.54
C LYS A 211 -7.05 -23.25 23.41
N LYS A 212 -7.46 -23.59 22.19
CA LYS A 212 -6.63 -23.46 20.99
C LYS A 212 -6.37 -21.98 20.68
N GLY A 213 -7.40 -21.13 20.75
CA GLY A 213 -7.25 -19.69 20.57
C GLY A 213 -6.29 -19.10 21.60
N GLN A 214 -6.42 -19.46 22.88
CA GLN A 214 -5.49 -19.00 23.92
C GLN A 214 -4.06 -19.43 23.63
N TRP A 215 -3.82 -20.70 23.30
CA TRP A 215 -2.49 -21.19 22.91
C TRP A 215 -1.89 -20.38 21.75
N MET A 216 -2.67 -20.08 20.71
CA MET A 216 -2.22 -19.27 19.58
C MET A 216 -1.85 -17.84 20.01
N LEU A 217 -2.64 -17.23 20.90
CA LEU A 217 -2.31 -15.93 21.46
C LEU A 217 -1.03 -15.99 22.31
N ASP A 218 -0.78 -17.07 23.05
CA ASP A 218 0.48 -17.25 23.78
C ASP A 218 1.68 -17.30 22.83
N VAL A 219 1.57 -17.97 21.69
CA VAL A 219 2.59 -17.94 20.62
C VAL A 219 2.79 -16.52 20.06
N ALA A 220 1.71 -15.78 19.81
CA ALA A 220 1.79 -14.39 19.37
C ALA A 220 2.48 -13.49 20.42
N SER A 221 2.25 -13.70 21.71
CA SER A 221 2.94 -12.99 22.79
C SER A 221 4.45 -13.25 22.75
N LEU A 222 4.86 -14.51 22.55
CA LEU A 222 6.27 -14.87 22.45
C LEU A 222 6.94 -14.21 21.24
N LEU A 223 6.26 -14.19 20.10
CA LEU A 223 6.71 -13.47 18.90
C LEU A 223 6.85 -11.97 19.16
N HIS A 224 5.89 -11.34 19.83
CA HIS A 224 5.96 -9.91 20.14
C HIS A 224 7.14 -9.59 21.07
N HIS A 225 7.40 -10.43 22.08
CA HIS A 225 8.55 -10.25 22.97
C HIS A 225 9.91 -10.39 22.27
N LEU A 226 9.97 -11.16 21.18
CA LEU A 226 11.17 -11.35 20.36
C LEU A 226 11.24 -10.40 19.16
N ALA A 227 10.20 -9.56 18.98
CA ALA A 227 10.15 -8.57 17.93
C ALA A 227 11.10 -7.40 18.23
N PHE A 228 11.51 -6.70 17.17
CA PHE A 228 12.23 -5.45 17.34
C PHE A 228 11.30 -4.41 18.00
N PRO A 229 11.75 -3.70 19.06
CA PRO A 229 10.93 -2.72 19.77
C PRO A 229 10.78 -1.43 18.96
N TRP A 230 9.92 -1.47 17.95
CA TRP A 230 9.70 -0.41 16.97
C TRP A 230 9.37 0.95 17.58
N ASN A 231 8.59 0.98 18.67
CA ASN A 231 8.23 2.25 19.30
C ASN A 231 9.36 2.76 20.20
N GLU A 232 9.74 1.98 21.22
CA GLU A 232 10.67 2.38 22.29
C GLU A 232 12.09 2.64 21.78
N ASP A 233 12.60 1.81 20.88
CA ASP A 233 13.98 1.92 20.40
C ASP A 233 14.10 2.70 19.10
N TRP A 234 13.01 2.89 18.35
CA TRP A 234 13.04 3.51 17.02
C TRP A 234 12.14 4.75 16.93
N PHE A 235 10.84 4.62 16.65
CA PHE A 235 9.98 5.76 16.29
C PHE A 235 9.82 6.83 17.40
N ASN A 236 9.80 6.41 18.67
CA ASN A 236 9.73 7.31 19.83
C ASN A 236 11.10 7.53 20.49
N SER A 237 12.18 7.35 19.73
CA SER A 237 13.54 7.48 20.24
C SER A 237 14.35 8.49 19.43
N SER A 238 15.46 8.97 20.01
CA SER A 238 16.42 9.81 19.29
C SER A 238 17.23 9.05 18.23
N ARG A 239 17.04 7.72 18.11
CA ARG A 239 17.71 6.89 17.11
C ARG A 239 17.02 6.97 15.74
N PHE A 240 15.74 7.35 15.67
CA PHE A 240 15.06 7.52 14.39
C PHE A 240 15.77 8.60 13.56
N PRO A 241 16.26 8.28 12.35
CA PRO A 241 17.00 9.23 11.54
C PRO A 241 16.07 10.36 11.07
N GLN A 242 16.58 11.59 11.09
CA GLN A 242 15.85 12.79 10.66
C GLN A 242 16.28 13.27 9.27
N SER A 243 17.15 12.51 8.61
CA SER A 243 17.75 12.76 7.30
C SER A 243 18.09 11.43 6.62
N ALA A 244 18.51 11.48 5.36
CA ALA A 244 19.02 10.29 4.66
C ALA A 244 20.07 9.56 5.50
N VAL A 245 19.96 8.23 5.58
CA VAL A 245 20.93 7.39 6.28
C VAL A 245 22.10 7.06 5.35
N VAL A 246 23.23 6.71 5.97
CA VAL A 246 24.45 6.26 5.28
C VAL A 246 24.85 4.84 5.74
N ILE A 247 24.18 4.31 6.77
CA ILE A 247 24.48 3.00 7.34
C ILE A 247 23.27 2.10 7.14
N ASP A 248 23.55 0.98 6.50
CA ASP A 248 22.57 -0.04 6.14
C ASP A 248 22.33 -0.95 7.33
N THR A 249 21.10 -0.92 7.83
CA THR A 249 20.64 -1.77 8.94
C THR A 249 19.18 -2.12 8.72
N LEU A 250 18.69 -3.16 9.38
CA LEU A 250 17.31 -3.58 9.20
C LEU A 250 16.30 -2.58 9.77
N GLN A 251 16.67 -1.79 10.78
CA GLN A 251 15.85 -0.69 11.27
C GLN A 251 15.80 0.50 10.31
N THR A 252 16.81 0.71 9.47
CA THR A 252 16.80 1.79 8.46
C THR A 252 16.16 1.38 7.14
N HIS A 253 15.89 0.09 6.93
CA HIS A 253 15.29 -0.47 5.71
C HIS A 253 13.86 0.04 5.48
N GLY A 254 13.57 0.51 4.27
CA GLY A 254 12.30 1.15 3.88
C GLY A 254 11.10 0.25 4.10
N VAL A 255 11.13 -0.98 3.56
CA VAL A 255 10.02 -1.94 3.68
C VAL A 255 9.77 -2.33 5.13
N ASN A 256 10.83 -2.47 5.94
CA ASN A 256 10.66 -2.80 7.36
C ASN A 256 9.95 -1.67 8.09
N ASN A 257 10.28 -0.40 7.81
CA ASN A 257 9.56 0.74 8.37
C ASN A 257 8.11 0.82 7.85
N ALA A 258 7.88 0.52 6.56
CA ALA A 258 6.54 0.47 5.98
C ALA A 258 5.65 -0.59 6.66
N GLN A 259 6.17 -1.80 6.87
CA GLN A 259 5.47 -2.86 7.60
C GLN A 259 5.33 -2.52 9.08
N ALA A 260 6.33 -1.90 9.69
CA ALA A 260 6.31 -1.52 11.10
C ALA A 260 5.17 -0.56 11.43
N VAL A 261 4.67 0.25 10.50
CA VAL A 261 3.54 1.16 10.76
C VAL A 261 2.33 0.43 11.39
N LYS A 262 2.08 -0.84 11.08
CA LYS A 262 0.95 -1.59 11.67
C LYS A 262 1.22 -2.17 13.07
N HIS A 263 2.45 -2.12 13.58
CA HIS A 263 2.87 -2.89 14.75
C HIS A 263 1.96 -2.64 15.97
N GLY A 264 1.70 -1.37 16.28
CA GLY A 264 0.95 -0.96 17.44
C GLY A 264 -0.51 -1.39 17.36
N VAL A 265 -1.19 -1.20 16.22
CA VAL A 265 -2.61 -1.56 16.09
C VAL A 265 -2.83 -3.07 16.11
N VAL A 266 -1.90 -3.85 15.55
CA VAL A 266 -1.95 -5.31 15.62
C VAL A 266 -1.78 -5.74 17.08
N TRP A 267 -0.75 -5.27 17.77
CA TRP A 267 -0.51 -5.65 19.15
C TRP A 267 -1.58 -5.13 20.12
N GLY A 268 -2.12 -3.93 19.88
CA GLY A 268 -3.18 -3.29 20.65
C GLY A 268 -4.44 -4.15 20.79
N ARG A 269 -4.72 -5.03 19.80
CA ARG A 269 -5.80 -6.02 19.92
C ARG A 269 -5.56 -7.02 21.04
N GLN A 270 -4.34 -7.52 21.18
CA GLN A 270 -4.01 -8.59 22.11
C GLN A 270 -3.57 -8.07 23.48
N SER A 271 -2.93 -6.89 23.53
CA SER A 271 -2.56 -6.24 24.79
C SER A 271 -3.76 -5.69 25.56
N GLY A 272 -4.93 -5.62 24.92
CA GLY A 272 -6.13 -5.01 25.50
C GLY A 272 -6.13 -3.48 25.46
N ASP A 273 -5.17 -2.86 24.75
CA ASP A 273 -5.03 -1.40 24.64
C ASP A 273 -4.99 -0.94 23.17
N PRO A 274 -6.12 -0.99 22.45
CA PRO A 274 -6.20 -0.58 21.06
C PRO A 274 -5.98 0.93 20.86
N SER A 275 -6.23 1.75 21.88
CA SER A 275 -5.98 3.21 21.81
C SER A 275 -4.48 3.49 21.77
N LYS A 276 -3.70 2.89 22.68
CA LYS A 276 -2.24 2.97 22.63
C LYS A 276 -1.71 2.39 21.32
N GLY A 277 -2.26 1.25 20.87
CA GLY A 277 -1.85 0.65 19.60
C GLY A 277 -2.02 1.58 18.39
N PHE A 278 -3.12 2.34 18.33
CA PHE A 278 -3.30 3.37 17.31
C PHE A 278 -2.27 4.51 17.45
N GLU A 279 -2.04 5.01 18.67
CA GLU A 279 -1.08 6.09 18.93
C GLU A 279 0.33 5.72 18.46
N GLU A 280 0.80 4.50 18.73
CA GLU A 280 2.13 4.02 18.32
C GLU A 280 2.25 3.87 16.80
N SER A 281 1.21 3.31 16.16
CA SER A 281 1.16 3.15 14.70
C SER A 281 1.13 4.50 13.98
N TRP A 282 0.34 5.43 14.51
CA TRP A 282 0.22 6.78 13.95
C TRP A 282 1.50 7.59 14.18
N LEU A 283 2.17 7.42 15.34
CA LEU A 283 3.47 8.00 15.60
C LEU A 283 4.49 7.53 14.56
N ALA A 284 4.57 6.22 14.31
CA ALA A 284 5.45 5.64 13.29
C ALA A 284 5.25 6.28 11.91
N TRP A 285 4.00 6.31 11.42
CA TRP A 285 3.68 6.96 10.14
C TRP A 285 4.04 8.45 10.14
N SER A 286 3.73 9.17 11.22
CA SER A 286 4.00 10.61 11.31
C SER A 286 5.50 10.94 11.30
N GLN A 287 6.35 10.13 11.94
CA GLN A 287 7.79 10.31 11.95
C GLN A 287 8.40 10.07 10.57
N ILE A 288 7.97 8.98 9.91
CA ILE A 288 8.34 8.67 8.53
C ILE A 288 7.95 9.82 7.61
N GLN A 289 6.70 10.25 7.62
CA GLN A 289 6.24 11.33 6.74
C GLN A 289 6.91 12.67 7.06
N ARG A 290 7.23 12.95 8.33
CA ARG A 290 7.91 14.18 8.73
C ARG A 290 9.32 14.26 8.14
N TYR A 291 10.12 13.22 8.28
CA TYR A 291 11.56 13.26 7.95
C TYR A 291 11.91 12.66 6.59
N HIS A 292 11.01 11.87 6.01
CA HIS A 292 11.23 11.15 4.77
C HIS A 292 10.07 11.27 3.78
N GLY A 293 8.94 11.89 4.15
CA GLY A 293 7.75 11.95 3.29
C GLY A 293 8.00 12.63 1.93
N GLN A 294 7.40 12.07 0.90
CA GLN A 294 7.48 12.50 -0.50
C GLN A 294 6.12 13.02 -1.00
N PRO A 295 6.08 13.90 -2.03
CA PRO A 295 4.84 14.48 -2.55
C PRO A 295 3.76 13.49 -2.98
N HIS A 296 4.13 12.30 -3.42
CA HIS A 296 3.21 11.24 -3.84
C HIS A 296 2.59 10.46 -2.66
N GLY A 297 2.88 10.86 -1.42
CA GLY A 297 2.28 10.30 -0.20
C GLY A 297 3.05 9.18 0.46
N ALA A 298 4.03 8.57 -0.23
CA ALA A 298 4.96 7.63 0.39
C ALA A 298 6.15 8.40 0.99
N PHE A 299 7.28 7.71 1.17
CA PHE A 299 8.49 8.29 1.75
C PHE A 299 9.75 7.82 1.02
N GLY A 300 10.79 8.65 1.07
CA GLY A 300 12.10 8.39 0.50
C GLY A 300 12.74 7.20 1.22
N ALA A 301 12.92 6.13 0.46
CA ALA A 301 13.64 4.93 0.84
C ALA A 301 14.19 4.30 -0.44
N ASP A 302 15.43 4.63 -0.77
CA ASP A 302 16.20 3.90 -1.78
C ASP A 302 16.92 2.76 -1.06
N GLU A 303 16.15 1.69 -0.85
CA GLU A 303 16.33 0.57 0.08
C GLU A 303 16.30 0.99 1.56
N HIS A 304 16.99 2.08 1.92
CA HIS A 304 17.02 2.64 3.26
C HIS A 304 16.53 4.10 3.29
N LEU A 305 16.06 4.56 4.46
CA LEU A 305 15.46 5.89 4.65
C LEU A 305 16.32 7.02 4.03
N ALA A 306 15.77 7.74 3.05
CA ALA A 306 16.52 8.57 2.10
C ALA A 306 16.28 10.09 2.24
N GLY A 307 15.57 10.51 3.29
CA GLY A 307 15.20 11.91 3.51
C GLY A 307 14.10 12.42 2.57
N ARG A 308 13.92 13.74 2.51
CA ARG A 308 12.82 14.41 1.78
C ARG A 308 13.19 14.96 0.41
N MET A 309 14.43 14.77 -0.05
CA MET A 309 14.83 15.28 -1.36
C MET A 309 13.96 14.62 -2.45
N PRO A 310 13.25 15.39 -3.32
CA PRO A 310 12.32 14.83 -4.31
C PRO A 310 12.96 13.91 -5.35
N SER A 311 14.28 14.04 -5.52
CA SER A 311 15.07 13.21 -6.44
C SER A 311 15.57 11.92 -5.79
N ARG A 312 15.33 11.69 -4.49
CA ARG A 312 15.65 10.40 -3.84
C ARG A 312 14.54 9.39 -4.10
N GLY A 313 14.92 8.13 -4.16
CA GLY A 313 14.02 7.04 -4.55
C GLY A 313 13.02 6.65 -3.46
N THR A 314 11.90 6.08 -3.89
CA THR A 314 10.99 5.28 -3.07
C THR A 314 10.84 3.91 -3.72
N GLU A 315 11.21 2.86 -3.00
CA GLU A 315 11.02 1.49 -3.42
C GLU A 315 9.53 1.10 -3.58
N LEU A 316 9.20 0.30 -4.61
CA LEU A 316 7.83 -0.18 -4.83
C LEU A 316 7.30 -1.08 -3.69
N CYS A 317 8.11 -1.96 -3.08
CA CYS A 317 7.68 -2.73 -1.91
C CYS A 317 7.29 -1.83 -0.74
N THR A 318 8.07 -0.76 -0.51
CA THR A 318 7.78 0.24 0.52
C THR A 318 6.40 0.86 0.32
N VAL A 319 5.96 1.07 -0.92
CA VAL A 319 4.60 1.59 -1.22
C VAL A 319 3.51 0.58 -0.83
N VAL A 320 3.57 -0.65 -1.35
CA VAL A 320 2.49 -1.63 -1.12
C VAL A 320 2.39 -2.10 0.33
N GLU A 321 3.52 -2.18 1.03
CA GLU A 321 3.51 -2.51 2.47
C GLU A 321 3.00 -1.35 3.34
N SER A 322 3.29 -0.10 2.96
CA SER A 322 2.71 1.07 3.63
C SER A 322 1.19 1.11 3.45
N MET A 323 0.71 0.80 2.24
CA MET A 323 -0.73 0.69 1.97
C MET A 323 -1.38 -0.35 2.88
N TRP A 324 -0.80 -1.54 2.98
CA TRP A 324 -1.35 -2.60 3.82
C TRP A 324 -1.31 -2.22 5.31
N SER A 325 -0.24 -1.60 5.79
CA SER A 325 -0.18 -1.09 7.16
C SER A 325 -1.26 -0.06 7.46
N LEU A 326 -1.47 0.91 6.56
CA LEU A 326 -2.48 1.96 6.72
C LEU A 326 -3.92 1.43 6.66
N VAL A 327 -4.18 0.38 5.87
CA VAL A 327 -5.46 -0.35 5.92
C VAL A 327 -5.73 -0.88 7.32
N LEU A 328 -4.75 -1.56 7.94
CA LEU A 328 -4.91 -2.10 9.29
C LEU A 328 -5.01 -0.99 10.34
N THR A 329 -4.23 0.08 10.19
CA THR A 329 -4.33 1.26 11.07
C THR A 329 -5.71 1.90 11.00
N ALA A 330 -6.33 1.99 9.82
CA ALA A 330 -7.69 2.47 9.68
C ALA A 330 -8.72 1.50 10.29
N GLN A 331 -8.60 0.21 9.96
CA GLN A 331 -9.53 -0.83 10.40
C GLN A 331 -9.60 -0.94 11.94
N LEU A 332 -8.44 -0.86 12.58
CA LEU A 332 -8.27 -1.12 14.01
C LEU A 332 -8.25 0.16 14.86
N ALA A 333 -8.38 1.34 14.26
CA ALA A 333 -8.52 2.59 14.99
C ALA A 333 -9.74 2.56 15.93
N THR A 334 -9.61 3.18 17.10
CA THR A 334 -10.69 3.22 18.10
C THR A 334 -11.73 4.30 17.85
N ARG A 335 -11.39 5.33 17.07
CA ARG A 335 -12.24 6.47 16.70
C ARG A 335 -12.30 6.66 15.19
N ASP A 336 -13.41 7.18 14.67
CA ASP A 336 -13.55 7.35 13.23
C ASP A 336 -12.60 8.43 12.71
N GLN A 337 -12.39 9.50 13.49
CA GLN A 337 -11.44 10.57 13.14
C GLN A 337 -10.01 10.07 12.95
N ASP A 338 -9.64 9.00 13.64
CA ASP A 338 -8.31 8.40 13.62
C ASP A 338 -8.17 7.48 12.41
N ALA A 339 -9.21 6.69 12.13
CA ALA A 339 -9.29 5.91 10.92
C ALA A 339 -9.22 6.79 9.65
N VAL A 340 -9.91 7.94 9.65
CA VAL A 340 -9.89 8.89 8.52
C VAL A 340 -8.48 9.33 8.17
N LYS A 341 -7.62 9.61 9.16
CA LYS A 341 -6.23 10.03 8.89
C LYS A 341 -5.46 8.96 8.11
N ALA A 342 -5.61 7.70 8.51
CA ALA A 342 -4.94 6.58 7.83
C ALA A 342 -5.54 6.34 6.43
N LEU A 343 -6.86 6.53 6.27
CA LEU A 343 -7.52 6.45 4.96
C LEU A 343 -7.11 7.57 4.00
N ASP A 344 -6.88 8.80 4.49
CA ASP A 344 -6.37 9.89 3.65
C ASP A 344 -4.93 9.61 3.20
N ALA A 345 -4.08 9.07 4.08
CA ALA A 345 -2.74 8.64 3.71
C ALA A 345 -2.77 7.49 2.68
N LEU A 346 -3.63 6.50 2.88
CA LEU A 346 -3.84 5.40 1.94
C LEU A 346 -4.34 5.90 0.57
N GLU A 347 -5.24 6.89 0.56
CA GLU A 347 -5.74 7.53 -0.66
C GLU A 347 -4.61 8.20 -1.46
N GLN A 348 -3.64 8.83 -0.79
CA GLN A 348 -2.47 9.40 -1.46
C GLN A 348 -1.63 8.31 -2.14
N LEU A 349 -1.35 7.21 -1.43
CA LEU A 349 -0.57 6.10 -1.96
C LEU A 349 -1.27 5.43 -3.15
N ALA A 350 -2.57 5.13 -3.02
CA ALA A 350 -3.33 4.38 -4.00
C ALA A 350 -3.48 5.12 -5.34
N PHE A 351 -3.61 6.45 -5.32
CA PHE A 351 -3.83 7.25 -6.52
C PHE A 351 -2.59 7.95 -7.05
N ASN A 352 -1.45 7.90 -6.34
CA ASN A 352 -0.20 8.52 -6.77
C ASN A 352 0.97 7.54 -6.71
N ALA A 353 1.40 7.14 -5.50
CA ALA A 353 2.62 6.36 -5.33
C ALA A 353 2.55 4.97 -5.99
N LEU A 354 1.47 4.22 -5.80
CA LEU A 354 1.33 2.87 -6.37
C LEU A 354 1.37 2.89 -7.90
N PRO A 355 0.45 3.59 -8.60
CA PRO A 355 0.52 3.64 -10.07
C PRO A 355 1.81 4.30 -10.58
N GLY A 356 2.39 5.26 -9.85
CA GLY A 356 3.68 5.84 -10.21
C GLY A 356 4.89 4.90 -10.02
N SER A 357 4.71 3.71 -9.47
CA SER A 357 5.73 2.66 -9.43
C SER A 357 5.43 1.53 -10.41
N LEU A 358 4.60 1.75 -11.43
CA LEU A 358 4.18 0.70 -12.37
C LEU A 358 4.24 1.23 -13.81
N SER A 359 4.54 0.37 -14.77
CA SER A 359 4.27 0.70 -16.18
C SER A 359 2.77 0.69 -16.47
N ASP A 360 2.37 1.44 -17.49
CA ASP A 360 0.99 1.58 -17.95
C ASP A 360 0.38 0.27 -18.50
N ASP A 361 1.20 -0.74 -18.79
CA ASP A 361 0.77 -2.09 -19.18
C ASP A 361 1.08 -3.18 -18.14
N LEU A 362 1.69 -2.82 -17.01
CA LEU A 362 2.02 -3.71 -15.90
C LEU A 362 2.96 -4.87 -16.26
N TRP A 363 3.68 -4.77 -17.38
CA TRP A 363 4.72 -5.74 -17.79
C TRP A 363 6.12 -5.41 -17.29
N SER A 364 6.27 -4.22 -16.72
CA SER A 364 7.52 -3.73 -16.11
C SER A 364 7.22 -2.75 -14.97
N HIS A 365 8.20 -2.51 -14.12
CA HIS A 365 8.15 -1.52 -13.05
C HIS A 365 9.58 -1.04 -12.74
N PRO A 366 9.78 0.14 -12.14
CA PRO A 366 11.05 0.48 -11.53
C PRO A 366 11.18 -0.18 -10.15
N TYR A 367 12.42 -0.25 -9.66
CA TYR A 367 12.65 -0.52 -8.24
C TYR A 367 12.29 0.75 -7.44
N LEU A 368 12.84 1.89 -7.87
CA LEU A 368 12.66 3.21 -7.27
C LEU A 368 11.82 4.12 -8.18
N GLN A 369 10.72 4.64 -7.64
CA GLN A 369 10.10 5.84 -8.20
C GLN A 369 10.74 7.10 -7.60
N LEU A 370 10.80 8.17 -8.38
CA LEU A 370 11.32 9.47 -7.95
C LEU A 370 10.27 10.55 -8.21
N ALA A 371 10.04 11.44 -7.24
CA ALA A 371 9.10 12.55 -7.42
C ALA A 371 9.61 13.56 -8.48
N ASN A 372 10.94 13.71 -8.54
CA ASN A 372 11.67 14.46 -9.55
C ASN A 372 12.75 13.58 -10.20
N SER A 373 12.53 13.16 -11.44
CA SER A 373 13.53 12.60 -12.35
C SER A 373 13.16 12.90 -13.80
N PHE A 374 14.12 13.32 -14.63
CA PHE A 374 13.89 13.56 -16.07
C PHE A 374 14.29 12.38 -16.95
N GLN A 375 14.75 11.28 -16.35
CA GLN A 375 15.20 10.08 -17.04
C GLN A 375 15.10 8.84 -16.15
N ALA A 376 15.06 7.67 -16.76
CA ALA A 376 15.05 6.37 -16.09
C ALA A 376 15.86 5.41 -16.96
N LEU A 377 17.15 5.26 -16.64
CA LEU A 377 18.13 4.56 -17.48
C LEU A 377 18.66 3.31 -16.78
N SER A 378 19.01 2.29 -17.56
CA SER A 378 19.42 0.97 -17.07
C SER A 378 20.86 0.89 -16.61
N ASN A 379 21.74 1.74 -17.14
CA ASN A 379 23.19 1.67 -16.95
C ASN A 379 23.79 3.04 -16.63
N GLU A 380 23.12 3.84 -15.79
CA GLU A 380 23.66 5.12 -15.33
C GLU A 380 24.40 4.93 -13.99
N PRO A 381 25.75 4.88 -13.97
CA PRO A 381 26.51 4.71 -12.73
C PRO A 381 26.54 5.98 -11.86
N ASP A 382 26.27 7.17 -12.42
CA ASP A 382 26.22 8.41 -11.66
C ASP A 382 24.77 8.73 -11.27
N HIS A 383 24.34 8.23 -10.10
CA HIS A 383 22.97 8.35 -9.63
C HIS A 383 22.85 8.92 -8.21
N ILE A 384 21.75 9.62 -7.96
CA ILE A 384 21.50 10.35 -6.71
C ILE A 384 21.12 9.44 -5.52
N TRP A 385 20.64 8.21 -5.76
CA TRP A 385 20.37 7.22 -4.70
C TRP A 385 21.67 6.55 -4.22
N THR A 386 21.70 6.02 -2.99
CA THR A 386 22.98 5.58 -2.37
C THR A 386 23.13 4.10 -2.08
N HIS A 387 22.03 3.36 -1.87
CA HIS A 387 22.10 1.96 -1.43
C HIS A 387 21.80 0.97 -2.54
N ASP A 388 20.98 1.39 -3.52
CA ASP A 388 20.63 0.57 -4.67
C ASP A 388 21.57 0.74 -5.87
N GLY A 389 21.53 -0.23 -6.79
CA GLY A 389 22.32 -0.23 -8.01
C GLY A 389 21.83 0.73 -9.11
N PRO A 390 22.58 0.86 -10.22
CA PRO A 390 22.29 1.79 -11.31
C PRO A 390 21.01 1.47 -12.10
N GLN A 391 20.45 0.28 -11.88
CA GLN A 391 19.28 -0.23 -12.57
C GLN A 391 17.95 0.25 -11.98
N SER A 392 17.98 0.88 -10.82
CA SER A 392 16.82 1.03 -9.95
C SER A 392 15.71 1.92 -10.48
N ALA A 393 16.03 2.91 -11.32
CA ALA A 393 15.05 3.79 -11.90
C ALA A 393 14.44 3.26 -13.22
N MET A 394 15.09 2.30 -13.89
CA MET A 394 14.61 1.77 -15.18
C MET A 394 13.31 0.99 -15.00
N TYR A 395 12.48 0.91 -16.04
CA TYR A 395 11.28 0.07 -16.00
C TYR A 395 11.64 -1.31 -16.55
N GLY A 396 11.68 -2.34 -15.68
CA GLY A 396 12.08 -3.69 -16.07
C GLY A 396 11.26 -4.79 -15.41
N LEU A 397 11.62 -6.04 -15.71
CA LEU A 397 11.02 -7.22 -15.05
C LEU A 397 11.48 -7.35 -13.60
N GLU A 398 12.78 -7.21 -13.35
CA GLU A 398 13.41 -7.37 -12.03
C GLU A 398 14.57 -6.36 -11.84
N PRO A 399 14.34 -5.05 -12.02
CA PRO A 399 15.41 -4.06 -11.87
C PRO A 399 15.97 -4.08 -10.44
N ASN A 400 17.30 -3.99 -10.31
CA ASN A 400 18.04 -4.01 -9.04
C ASN A 400 17.94 -5.32 -8.23
N TYR A 401 16.74 -5.69 -7.76
CA TYR A 401 16.48 -6.89 -6.98
C TYR A 401 15.04 -7.40 -7.21
N PRO A 402 14.78 -8.72 -7.24
CA PRO A 402 13.49 -9.31 -7.64
C PRO A 402 12.31 -9.11 -6.67
N CYS A 403 12.52 -8.57 -5.46
CA CYS A 403 11.46 -8.48 -4.43
C CYS A 403 10.23 -7.71 -4.94
N CYS A 404 10.43 -6.60 -5.66
CA CYS A 404 9.35 -5.77 -6.18
C CYS A 404 8.48 -6.55 -7.18
N THR A 405 9.11 -7.35 -8.05
CA THR A 405 8.46 -8.19 -9.08
C THR A 405 7.45 -9.14 -8.48
N SER A 406 7.77 -9.74 -7.32
CA SER A 406 6.86 -10.64 -6.62
C SER A 406 5.87 -9.91 -5.73
N ASN A 407 6.27 -8.79 -5.12
CA ASN A 407 5.51 -8.14 -4.06
C ASN A 407 4.41 -7.19 -4.56
N PHE A 408 4.62 -6.47 -5.67
CA PHE A 408 3.71 -5.38 -6.09
C PHE A 408 2.27 -5.85 -6.34
N HIS A 409 2.09 -7.13 -6.66
CA HIS A 409 0.80 -7.72 -7.00
C HIS A 409 -0.28 -7.51 -5.94
N GLN A 410 0.09 -7.26 -4.68
CA GLN A 410 -0.87 -7.06 -3.60
C GLN A 410 -1.53 -5.67 -3.61
N GLY A 411 -0.96 -4.67 -4.28
CA GLY A 411 -1.38 -3.27 -4.22
C GLY A 411 -2.87 -3.04 -4.50
N TYR A 412 -3.30 -3.15 -5.76
CA TYR A 412 -4.71 -2.94 -6.13
C TYR A 412 -5.69 -3.95 -5.53
N PRO A 413 -5.39 -5.27 -5.50
CA PRO A 413 -6.31 -6.25 -4.93
C PRO A 413 -6.60 -6.03 -3.44
N LYS A 414 -5.59 -5.73 -2.63
CA LYS A 414 -5.81 -5.47 -1.19
C LYS A 414 -6.46 -4.10 -0.98
N PHE A 415 -6.11 -3.09 -1.78
CA PHE A 415 -6.81 -1.82 -1.76
C PHE A 415 -8.31 -2.00 -2.03
N THR A 416 -8.66 -2.76 -3.07
CA THR A 416 -10.04 -3.01 -3.49
C THR A 416 -10.83 -3.76 -2.44
N ALA A 417 -10.24 -4.81 -1.84
CA ALA A 417 -10.87 -5.58 -0.77
C ALA A 417 -11.20 -4.74 0.49
N ASN A 418 -10.59 -3.57 0.65
CA ASN A 418 -10.73 -2.70 1.82
C ASN A 418 -11.33 -1.32 1.48
N LEU A 419 -12.02 -1.19 0.33
CA LEU A 419 -12.81 0.01 0.02
C LEU A 419 -14.03 0.16 0.94
N PHE A 420 -14.50 -0.97 1.50
CA PHE A 420 -15.61 -1.03 2.42
C PHE A 420 -15.26 -1.84 3.68
N PHE A 421 -15.87 -1.45 4.80
CA PHE A 421 -15.87 -2.22 6.05
C PHE A 421 -17.28 -2.30 6.63
N GLU A 422 -17.45 -3.12 7.65
CA GLU A 422 -18.73 -3.31 8.34
C GLU A 422 -18.61 -3.14 9.85
N ARG A 423 -19.72 -2.77 10.49
CA ARG A 423 -19.97 -2.98 11.92
C ARG A 423 -21.30 -3.71 12.06
N PRO A 424 -21.29 -5.06 12.01
CA PRO A 424 -22.53 -5.83 11.96
C PRO A 424 -23.41 -5.60 13.19
N GLU A 425 -22.81 -5.43 14.38
CA GLU A 425 -23.54 -5.17 15.64
C GLU A 425 -24.42 -3.91 15.59
N SER A 426 -23.96 -2.86 14.88
CA SER A 426 -24.70 -1.62 14.70
C SER A 426 -25.32 -1.46 13.31
N LYS A 427 -25.27 -2.51 12.47
CA LYS A 427 -25.72 -2.51 11.07
C LYS A 427 -25.17 -1.31 10.28
N GLU A 428 -23.87 -1.06 10.38
CA GLU A 428 -23.19 -0.02 9.59
C GLU A 428 -22.36 -0.61 8.46
N ILE A 429 -22.47 -0.02 7.27
CA ILE A 429 -21.50 -0.17 6.16
C ILE A 429 -20.68 1.11 6.08
N ILE A 430 -19.35 0.98 6.08
CA ILE A 430 -18.41 2.08 5.98
C ILE A 430 -17.83 2.07 4.58
N SER A 431 -18.13 3.08 3.77
CA SER A 431 -17.41 3.38 2.53
C SER A 431 -16.16 4.19 2.87
N ALA A 432 -15.02 3.50 2.86
CA ALA A 432 -13.76 3.99 3.38
C ALA A 432 -13.01 4.84 2.35
N ILE A 433 -12.83 4.35 1.13
CA ILE A 433 -12.21 5.09 0.03
C ILE A 433 -13.10 5.01 -1.20
N TRP A 434 -13.23 6.13 -1.92
CA TRP A 434 -14.03 6.17 -3.14
C TRP A 434 -13.25 5.56 -4.29
N ALA A 435 -13.78 4.50 -4.87
CA ALA A 435 -13.35 3.94 -6.14
C ALA A 435 -14.54 3.16 -6.73
N PRO A 436 -14.63 3.00 -8.06
CA PRO A 436 -15.74 2.26 -8.65
C PRO A 436 -15.71 0.79 -8.21
N SER A 437 -16.77 0.33 -7.57
CA SER A 437 -16.84 -1.03 -6.99
C SER A 437 -18.25 -1.46 -6.65
N ILE A 438 -18.46 -2.76 -6.44
CA ILE A 438 -19.68 -3.32 -5.85
C ILE A 438 -19.29 -4.09 -4.60
N MET A 439 -19.93 -3.79 -3.48
CA MET A 439 -19.78 -4.50 -2.21
C MET A 439 -21.04 -5.34 -1.94
N GLN A 440 -20.85 -6.61 -1.60
CA GLN A 440 -21.90 -7.52 -1.15
C GLN A 440 -21.70 -7.87 0.33
N SER A 441 -22.60 -7.37 1.18
CA SER A 441 -22.63 -7.67 2.61
C SER A 441 -23.57 -8.83 2.91
N LYS A 442 -23.02 -9.98 3.31
CA LYS A 442 -23.82 -11.10 3.83
C LYS A 442 -24.32 -10.84 5.25
N SER A 443 -23.54 -10.14 6.08
CA SER A 443 -23.85 -9.90 7.49
C SER A 443 -25.01 -8.91 7.67
N ILE A 444 -25.09 -7.89 6.80
CA ILE A 444 -26.14 -6.86 6.82
C ILE A 444 -27.25 -7.17 5.83
N GLY A 445 -27.01 -8.02 4.82
CA GLY A 445 -28.00 -8.34 3.79
C GLY A 445 -28.20 -7.17 2.81
N ALA A 446 -27.11 -6.57 2.36
CA ALA A 446 -27.13 -5.41 1.47
C ALA A 446 -26.09 -5.52 0.35
N THR A 447 -26.41 -4.98 -0.82
CA THR A 447 -25.47 -4.74 -1.92
C THR A 447 -25.35 -3.24 -2.12
N VAL A 448 -24.12 -2.72 -2.11
CA VAL A 448 -23.79 -1.32 -2.32
C VAL A 448 -22.88 -1.20 -3.53
N GLU A 449 -23.42 -0.68 -4.63
CA GLU A 449 -22.66 -0.34 -5.82
C GLU A 449 -22.26 1.15 -5.76
N LEU A 450 -20.97 1.41 -5.91
CA LEU A 450 -20.39 2.74 -5.99
C LEU A 450 -20.06 3.07 -7.45
N LYS A 451 -20.93 3.85 -8.10
CA LYS A 451 -20.70 4.35 -9.46
C LYS A 451 -19.95 5.67 -9.40
N THR A 452 -18.69 5.65 -9.83
CA THR A 452 -17.87 6.86 -9.86
C THR A 452 -16.70 6.74 -10.83
N GLY A 453 -16.25 7.87 -11.36
CA GLY A 453 -14.95 8.01 -12.02
C GLY A 453 -13.86 8.57 -11.10
N TYR A 454 -14.12 8.72 -9.79
CA TYR A 454 -13.14 9.21 -8.81
C TYR A 454 -11.85 8.37 -8.87
N PRO A 455 -10.65 9.00 -8.79
CA PRO A 455 -10.40 10.42 -8.53
C PRO A 455 -10.45 11.36 -9.75
N PHE A 456 -10.74 10.83 -10.95
CA PHE A 456 -10.72 11.59 -12.21
C PHE A 456 -12.03 12.33 -12.51
N ALA A 457 -13.12 11.92 -11.87
CA ALA A 457 -14.44 12.54 -11.93
C ALA A 457 -14.84 13.17 -10.59
N THR A 458 -15.83 14.05 -10.63
CA THR A 458 -16.27 14.86 -9.49
C THR A 458 -17.67 14.50 -8.99
N SER A 459 -18.06 13.23 -9.17
CA SER A 459 -19.35 12.69 -8.73
C SER A 459 -19.19 11.26 -8.24
N VAL A 460 -19.89 10.95 -7.16
CA VAL A 460 -19.89 9.65 -6.47
C VAL A 460 -21.33 9.27 -6.17
N GLU A 461 -21.81 8.16 -6.73
CA GLU A 461 -23.20 7.72 -6.61
C GLU A 461 -23.30 6.31 -6.01
N TYR A 462 -24.03 6.18 -4.91
CA TYR A 462 -24.29 4.92 -4.24
C TYR A 462 -25.65 4.37 -4.65
N TRP A 463 -25.61 3.18 -5.27
CA TRP A 463 -26.76 2.38 -5.64
C TRP A 463 -26.90 1.23 -4.65
N ILE A 464 -28.07 1.12 -4.02
CA ILE A 464 -28.26 0.23 -2.88
C ILE A 464 -29.43 -0.71 -3.09
N HIS A 465 -29.19 -1.99 -2.82
CA HIS A 465 -30.19 -3.02 -2.62
C HIS A 465 -30.07 -3.55 -1.19
N ASN A 466 -31.19 -3.66 -0.46
CA ASN A 466 -31.21 -4.14 0.93
C ASN A 466 -32.61 -4.61 1.34
N GLU A 467 -32.64 -5.63 2.19
CA GLU A 467 -33.88 -6.17 2.79
C GLU A 467 -34.24 -5.48 4.11
N GLU A 468 -33.23 -5.15 4.92
CA GLU A 468 -33.39 -4.46 6.20
C GLU A 468 -32.74 -3.09 6.19
N ALA A 469 -33.17 -2.21 7.09
CA ALA A 469 -32.56 -0.90 7.26
C ALA A 469 -31.14 -1.00 7.86
N PHE A 470 -30.23 -0.16 7.39
CA PHE A 470 -28.84 -0.08 7.85
C PHE A 470 -28.32 1.35 7.73
N VAL A 471 -27.14 1.64 8.28
CA VAL A 471 -26.49 2.94 8.16
C VAL A 471 -25.33 2.86 7.18
N LEU A 472 -25.35 3.72 6.15
CA LEU A 472 -24.20 3.93 5.26
C LEU A 472 -23.37 5.12 5.76
N LYS A 473 -22.12 4.87 6.16
CA LYS A 473 -21.14 5.89 6.50
C LYS A 473 -20.19 6.11 5.34
N ILE A 474 -20.04 7.34 4.88
CA ILE A 474 -19.23 7.71 3.73
C ILE A 474 -18.11 8.63 4.19
N ARG A 475 -16.84 8.22 4.03
CA ARG A 475 -15.70 9.11 4.28
C ARG A 475 -15.77 10.28 3.30
N VAL A 476 -15.56 11.49 3.78
CA VAL A 476 -15.30 12.66 2.92
C VAL A 476 -13.80 12.89 2.86
N PRO A 477 -13.14 12.88 1.68
CA PRO A 477 -11.71 13.14 1.52
C PRO A 477 -11.23 14.47 2.10
N GLU A 478 -9.95 14.53 2.50
CA GLU A 478 -9.37 15.69 3.18
C GLU A 478 -9.61 17.01 2.46
N PHE A 479 -9.35 17.08 1.16
CA PHE A 479 -9.50 18.31 0.38
C PHE A 479 -10.95 18.84 0.37
N LEU A 480 -11.95 17.96 0.47
CA LEU A 480 -13.37 18.36 0.59
C LEU A 480 -13.74 18.73 2.02
N ARG A 481 -13.08 18.16 3.04
CA ARG A 481 -13.29 18.56 4.44
C ARG A 481 -12.72 19.94 4.74
N GLN A 482 -11.65 20.34 4.04
CA GLN A 482 -11.05 21.66 4.15
C GLN A 482 -11.93 22.77 3.53
N ASP A 483 -12.67 22.47 2.45
CA ASP A 483 -13.70 23.36 1.91
C ASP A 483 -15.05 22.63 1.65
N PRO A 484 -15.84 22.40 2.72
CA PRO A 484 -17.08 21.63 2.63
C PRO A 484 -18.15 22.27 1.73
N ARG A 485 -18.03 23.56 1.39
CA ARG A 485 -19.00 24.28 0.54
C ARG A 485 -18.99 23.78 -0.90
N THR A 486 -17.90 23.14 -1.31
CA THR A 486 -17.75 22.54 -2.65
C THR A 486 -18.55 21.25 -2.81
N LEU A 487 -19.00 20.63 -1.71
CA LEU A 487 -19.70 19.35 -1.71
C LEU A 487 -21.23 19.54 -1.65
N LYS A 488 -21.94 18.96 -2.62
CA LYS A 488 -23.39 18.85 -2.66
C LYS A 488 -23.78 17.39 -2.45
N VAL A 489 -24.77 17.17 -1.60
CA VAL A 489 -25.26 15.84 -1.25
C VAL A 489 -26.73 15.75 -1.62
N GLN A 490 -27.08 14.70 -2.36
CA GLN A 490 -28.44 14.34 -2.69
C GLN A 490 -28.79 12.99 -2.09
N ARG A 491 -30.01 12.86 -1.57
CA ARG A 491 -30.61 11.61 -1.11
C ARG A 491 -31.89 11.38 -1.89
N ASP A 492 -32.01 10.22 -2.53
CA ASP A 492 -33.17 9.87 -3.36
C ASP A 492 -33.51 10.97 -4.40
N GLY A 493 -32.48 11.57 -4.99
CA GLY A 493 -32.58 12.65 -5.98
C GLY A 493 -32.92 14.05 -5.43
N GLN A 494 -32.98 14.22 -4.10
CA GLN A 494 -33.25 15.51 -3.46
C GLN A 494 -32.02 16.05 -2.73
N LEU A 495 -31.69 17.34 -2.93
CA LEU A 495 -30.64 18.00 -2.16
C LEU A 495 -30.98 18.00 -0.67
N VAL A 496 -30.04 17.57 0.16
CA VAL A 496 -30.20 17.50 1.61
C VAL A 496 -29.15 18.33 2.34
N GLN A 497 -29.52 18.81 3.52
CA GLN A 497 -28.54 19.29 4.49
C GLN A 497 -27.82 18.09 5.10
N TRP A 498 -26.55 18.26 5.40
CA TRP A 498 -25.70 17.20 5.92
C TRP A 498 -24.76 17.75 6.98
N LYS A 499 -24.28 16.86 7.85
CA LYS A 499 -23.30 17.17 8.89
C LYS A 499 -22.14 16.20 8.77
N LEU A 500 -20.94 16.74 8.78
CA LEU A 500 -19.73 15.95 8.87
C LEU A 500 -19.44 15.65 10.34
N LEU A 501 -19.33 14.38 10.69
CA LEU A 501 -18.95 13.90 12.02
C LEU A 501 -17.71 13.05 11.89
N GLU A 502 -16.61 13.47 12.52
CA GLU A 502 -15.34 12.73 12.50
C GLU A 502 -14.87 12.34 11.09
N GLY A 503 -15.15 13.17 10.09
CA GLY A 503 -14.78 12.95 8.68
C GLY A 503 -15.75 12.06 7.88
N PHE A 504 -16.89 11.67 8.45
CA PHE A 504 -17.92 10.89 7.79
C PHE A 504 -19.25 11.63 7.64
N LEU A 505 -19.95 11.34 6.55
CA LEU A 505 -21.40 11.51 6.44
C LEU A 505 -22.08 10.19 6.79
N ALA A 506 -23.19 10.22 7.53
CA ALA A 506 -23.94 9.02 7.89
C ALA A 506 -25.38 9.13 7.40
N PHE A 507 -25.86 8.06 6.75
CA PHE A 507 -27.21 8.00 6.20
C PHE A 507 -27.91 6.72 6.65
N GLU A 508 -29.07 6.86 7.29
CA GLU A 508 -29.98 5.74 7.50
C GLU A 508 -30.64 5.36 6.18
N ILE A 509 -30.34 4.17 5.68
CA ILE A 509 -30.92 3.60 4.48
C ILE A 509 -32.09 2.71 4.89
N PRO A 510 -33.35 3.05 4.57
CA PRO A 510 -34.49 2.21 4.88
C PRO A 510 -34.47 0.92 4.06
N ALA A 511 -35.20 -0.09 4.50
CA ALA A 511 -35.47 -1.29 3.71
C ALA A 511 -36.07 -0.91 2.34
N ARG A 512 -35.42 -1.32 1.24
CA ARG A 512 -35.89 -1.00 -0.12
C ARG A 512 -36.63 -2.16 -0.79
N GLY A 513 -36.37 -3.41 -0.40
CA GLY A 513 -37.11 -4.60 -0.87
C GLY A 513 -37.14 -4.84 -2.38
N ALA A 514 -36.41 -4.04 -3.17
CA ALA A 514 -36.39 -4.09 -4.62
C ALA A 514 -35.46 -5.21 -5.10
N ARG A 515 -35.73 -5.87 -6.24
CA ARG A 515 -34.83 -6.92 -6.78
C ARG A 515 -33.49 -6.40 -7.32
N GLN A 516 -33.35 -5.09 -7.49
CA GLN A 516 -32.15 -4.45 -8.05
C GLN A 516 -31.76 -3.23 -7.21
N ALA A 517 -30.47 -2.89 -7.24
CA ALA A 517 -29.95 -1.69 -6.58
C ALA A 517 -30.58 -0.42 -7.16
N GLN A 518 -30.89 0.54 -6.29
CA GLN A 518 -31.51 1.83 -6.65
C GLN A 518 -30.62 2.99 -6.21
N PRO A 519 -30.62 4.13 -6.92
CA PRO A 519 -29.84 5.29 -6.52
C PRO A 519 -30.35 5.78 -5.15
N ALA A 520 -29.44 5.87 -4.18
CA ALA A 520 -29.77 6.22 -2.81
C ALA A 520 -29.11 7.54 -2.39
N ILE A 521 -27.82 7.68 -2.64
CA ILE A 521 -27.00 8.82 -2.22
C ILE A 521 -26.10 9.25 -3.38
N GLN A 522 -26.05 10.55 -3.68
CA GLN A 522 -25.14 11.13 -4.65
C GLN A 522 -24.36 12.29 -4.02
N LEU A 523 -23.04 12.29 -4.20
CA LEU A 523 -22.13 13.35 -3.79
C LEU A 523 -21.54 13.96 -5.05
N ASP A 524 -21.85 15.22 -5.32
CA ASP A 524 -21.24 15.99 -6.40
C ASP A 524 -20.36 17.07 -5.79
N PHE A 525 -19.16 17.24 -6.32
CA PHE A 525 -18.23 18.24 -5.78
C PHE A 525 -17.53 19.04 -6.87
N GLN A 526 -16.96 20.17 -6.47
CA GLN A 526 -16.07 20.97 -7.32
C GLN A 526 -14.65 20.84 -6.79
N VAL A 527 -13.69 20.76 -7.71
CA VAL A 527 -12.28 20.63 -7.35
C VAL A 527 -11.45 21.51 -8.28
N GLU A 528 -10.74 22.44 -7.67
CA GLU A 528 -9.81 23.34 -8.35
C GLU A 528 -8.37 22.89 -8.09
N PRO A 529 -7.42 23.13 -9.02
CA PRO A 529 -6.02 22.91 -8.77
C PRO A 529 -5.50 23.80 -7.62
N VAL A 530 -4.73 23.21 -6.71
CA VAL A 530 -4.10 23.93 -5.59
C VAL A 530 -2.60 23.75 -5.61
N THR A 531 -1.87 24.78 -5.17
CA THR A 531 -0.42 24.72 -5.01
C THR A 531 -0.06 24.60 -3.54
N ASN A 532 0.74 23.61 -3.19
CA ASN A 532 1.27 23.44 -1.84
C ASN A 532 2.77 23.71 -1.84
N LYS A 533 3.23 24.64 -0.99
CA LYS A 533 4.65 24.98 -0.83
C LYS A 533 5.27 24.26 0.36
N SER A 534 6.41 23.64 0.16
CA SER A 534 7.27 23.09 1.23
C SER A 534 8.73 23.52 1.01
N PRO A 535 9.63 23.25 1.98
CA PRO A 535 11.08 23.45 1.79
C PRO A 535 11.68 22.64 0.64
N GLU A 536 10.99 21.57 0.22
CA GLU A 536 11.42 20.68 -0.86
C GLU A 536 10.87 21.08 -2.23
N GLY A 537 10.16 22.21 -2.32
CA GLY A 537 9.57 22.73 -3.54
C GLY A 537 8.06 22.92 -3.44
N SER A 538 7.46 23.39 -4.54
CA SER A 538 6.02 23.57 -4.68
C SER A 538 5.41 22.47 -5.54
N THR A 539 4.29 21.93 -5.10
CA THR A 539 3.57 20.85 -5.79
C THR A 539 2.21 21.37 -6.24
N VAL A 540 1.69 20.84 -7.35
CA VAL A 540 0.31 21.10 -7.80
C VAL A 540 -0.53 19.86 -7.54
N ARG A 541 -1.69 20.04 -6.93
CA ARG A 541 -2.64 18.95 -6.67
C ARG A 541 -4.01 19.26 -7.25
N LEU A 542 -4.70 18.25 -7.73
CA LEU A 542 -6.10 18.29 -8.13
C LEU A 542 -6.87 17.23 -7.34
N GLY A 543 -7.59 17.64 -6.29
CA GLY A 543 -8.23 16.70 -5.37
C GLY A 543 -7.16 15.80 -4.71
N PRO A 544 -7.25 14.47 -4.80
CA PRO A 544 -6.22 13.57 -4.27
C PRO A 544 -5.06 13.32 -5.25
N LEU A 545 -5.07 13.88 -6.47
CA LEU A 545 -4.03 13.65 -7.47
C LEU A 545 -2.89 14.66 -7.32
N LEU A 546 -1.66 14.16 -7.20
CA LEU A 546 -0.44 14.91 -7.45
C LEU A 546 -0.29 15.08 -8.96
N MET A 547 0.08 16.29 -9.38
CA MET A 547 0.31 16.59 -10.79
C MET A 547 1.81 16.64 -11.08
N ALA A 548 2.23 16.08 -12.21
CA ALA A 548 3.59 16.02 -12.70
C ALA A 548 3.67 16.64 -14.11
N LEU A 549 4.83 17.22 -14.43
CA LEU A 549 5.11 17.78 -15.76
C LEU A 549 5.04 16.68 -16.83
N ASP A 550 4.29 16.93 -17.91
CA ASP A 550 4.38 16.11 -19.10
C ASP A 550 5.73 16.34 -19.78
N LEU A 551 6.54 15.28 -19.83
CA LEU A 551 7.87 15.29 -20.43
C LEU A 551 7.89 14.68 -21.82
N GLU A 552 6.77 14.30 -22.43
CA GLU A 552 6.75 13.72 -23.79
C GLU A 552 7.74 12.55 -23.92
N GLU A 553 7.51 11.52 -23.09
CA GLU A 553 8.48 10.45 -22.82
C GLU A 553 8.78 9.59 -24.06
N HIS A 554 10.04 9.22 -24.22
CA HIS A 554 10.50 8.26 -25.22
C HIS A 554 11.09 7.03 -24.55
N ARG A 555 10.57 5.85 -24.89
CA ARG A 555 11.05 4.56 -24.38
C ARG A 555 11.93 3.84 -25.41
N GLN A 556 13.05 3.31 -24.94
CA GLN A 556 13.95 2.47 -25.71
C GLN A 556 14.05 1.09 -25.08
N LEU A 557 13.82 0.05 -25.88
CA LEU A 557 13.96 -1.34 -25.44
C LEU A 557 15.44 -1.64 -25.14
N VAL A 558 15.72 -2.08 -23.92
CA VAL A 558 17.05 -2.55 -23.48
C VAL A 558 17.13 -4.07 -23.59
N ARG A 559 16.13 -4.77 -23.06
CA ARG A 559 16.09 -6.23 -23.03
C ARG A 559 14.67 -6.74 -23.17
N GLN A 560 14.49 -7.77 -24.01
CA GLN A 560 13.22 -8.50 -24.13
C GLN A 560 13.25 -9.77 -23.27
N HIS A 561 12.16 -10.02 -22.54
CA HIS A 561 11.90 -11.26 -21.80
C HIS A 561 10.74 -12.03 -22.47
N PRO A 562 10.43 -13.28 -22.05
CA PRO A 562 9.26 -14.00 -22.53
C PRO A 562 7.96 -13.20 -22.39
N TYR A 563 6.98 -13.52 -23.24
CA TYR A 563 5.72 -12.78 -23.37
C TYR A 563 5.96 -11.29 -23.72
N LYS A 564 5.45 -10.35 -22.92
CA LYS A 564 5.62 -8.91 -23.13
C LYS A 564 6.50 -8.25 -22.06
N ALA A 565 7.08 -9.02 -21.14
CA ALA A 565 8.01 -8.48 -20.16
C ALA A 565 9.26 -7.95 -20.88
N ALA A 566 9.72 -6.77 -20.48
CA ALA A 566 10.84 -6.08 -21.11
C ALA A 566 11.44 -5.02 -20.17
N ASP A 567 12.73 -4.77 -20.36
CA ASP A 567 13.46 -3.68 -19.71
C ASP A 567 13.56 -2.48 -20.67
N TRP A 568 13.27 -1.29 -20.15
CA TRP A 568 13.15 -0.05 -20.92
C TRP A 568 13.93 1.09 -20.28
N ASP A 569 14.68 1.79 -21.13
CA ASP A 569 15.20 3.12 -20.83
C ASP A 569 14.14 4.15 -21.22
N THR A 570 13.87 5.11 -20.34
CA THR A 570 12.95 6.22 -20.61
C THR A 570 13.68 7.55 -20.49
N SER A 571 13.56 8.39 -21.52
CA SER A 571 14.15 9.74 -21.55
C SER A 571 13.19 10.73 -22.21
N SER A 572 13.59 12.00 -22.24
CA SER A 572 12.81 13.09 -22.83
C SER A 572 13.70 14.11 -23.52
N ALA A 573 13.22 14.65 -24.64
CA ALA A 573 13.81 15.84 -25.28
C ALA A 573 13.19 17.16 -24.75
N ALA A 574 12.07 17.09 -24.04
CA ALA A 574 11.40 18.25 -23.46
C ALA A 574 12.20 18.78 -22.27
N SER A 575 12.27 20.11 -22.14
CA SER A 575 12.95 20.73 -21.01
C SER A 575 12.15 20.55 -19.71
N TRP A 576 12.72 19.80 -18.76
CA TRP A 576 12.20 19.62 -17.41
C TRP A 576 12.39 20.85 -16.49
N ARG A 577 13.28 21.78 -16.87
CA ARG A 577 13.65 22.96 -16.06
C ARG A 577 12.62 24.08 -16.11
N VAL A 578 11.61 23.98 -15.26
CA VAL A 578 10.56 24.98 -15.14
C VAL A 578 10.23 25.30 -13.68
N ALA A 579 9.82 26.54 -13.40
CA ALA A 579 9.36 26.99 -12.10
C ALA A 579 7.87 27.35 -12.13
N LEU A 580 7.17 27.08 -11.02
CA LEU A 580 5.84 27.62 -10.79
C LEU A 580 5.92 29.13 -10.51
N PRO A 581 5.06 29.94 -11.13
CA PRO A 581 4.88 31.33 -10.70
C PRO A 581 4.41 31.38 -9.23
N LYS A 582 4.75 32.45 -8.49
CA LYS A 582 4.24 32.65 -7.11
C LYS A 582 2.71 32.62 -7.00
N THR A 583 2.03 33.09 -8.04
CA THR A 583 0.57 33.02 -8.19
C THR A 583 0.25 32.34 -9.52
N PRO A 584 0.26 31.00 -9.57
CA PRO A 584 -0.03 30.27 -10.80
C PRO A 584 -1.44 30.60 -11.30
N SER A 585 -1.57 30.74 -12.62
CA SER A 585 -2.88 30.76 -13.28
C SER A 585 -3.04 29.44 -14.01
N PHE A 586 -4.05 28.67 -13.61
CA PHE A 586 -4.37 27.37 -14.18
C PHE A 586 -5.42 27.53 -15.28
N GLY A 587 -5.21 26.84 -16.39
CA GLY A 587 -6.24 26.64 -17.40
C GLY A 587 -7.32 25.65 -16.91
N PRO A 588 -8.38 25.44 -17.70
CA PRO A 588 -9.43 24.49 -17.34
C PRO A 588 -8.87 23.06 -17.25
N VAL A 589 -9.35 22.30 -16.26
CA VAL A 589 -9.05 20.86 -16.17
C VAL A 589 -9.76 20.15 -17.32
N GLN A 590 -8.99 19.61 -18.26
CA GLN A 590 -9.51 18.86 -19.39
C GLN A 590 -9.65 17.39 -18.99
N ARG A 591 -10.88 16.87 -18.97
CA ARG A 591 -11.19 15.47 -18.62
C ARG A 591 -11.63 14.72 -19.85
N ARG A 592 -11.22 13.47 -19.96
CA ARG A 592 -11.71 12.57 -21.01
C ARG A 592 -13.12 12.11 -20.69
N SER A 593 -13.94 11.93 -21.73
CA SER A 593 -15.28 11.35 -21.61
C SER A 593 -15.26 9.86 -21.29
N SER A 594 -14.15 9.17 -21.60
CA SER A 594 -13.94 7.75 -21.37
C SER A 594 -12.47 7.45 -21.12
N PHE A 595 -12.20 6.38 -20.37
CA PHE A 595 -10.84 5.89 -20.16
C PHE A 595 -10.29 5.23 -21.43
N ALA A 596 -8.98 5.36 -21.66
CA ALA A 596 -8.26 4.59 -22.66
C ALA A 596 -8.19 3.11 -22.25
N ALA A 597 -7.74 2.24 -23.16
CA ALA A 597 -7.56 0.81 -22.87
C ALA A 597 -6.62 0.57 -21.67
N LYS A 598 -5.61 1.43 -21.54
CA LYS A 598 -4.77 1.60 -20.35
C LYS A 598 -5.29 2.81 -19.56
N PRO A 599 -5.96 2.63 -18.41
CA PRO A 599 -6.58 3.75 -17.70
C PRO A 599 -5.59 4.83 -17.26
N LEU A 600 -4.35 4.45 -17.00
CA LEU A 600 -3.26 5.31 -16.54
C LEU A 600 -2.13 5.31 -17.56
N GLN A 601 -2.46 5.54 -18.84
CA GLN A 601 -1.47 5.60 -19.91
C GLN A 601 -0.45 6.72 -19.67
N HIS A 602 0.83 6.46 -19.98
CA HIS A 602 1.93 7.39 -19.68
C HIS A 602 2.13 8.48 -20.75
N ASP A 603 1.02 9.08 -21.21
CA ASP A 603 1.02 10.19 -22.16
C ASP A 603 -0.27 11.03 -22.04
N ALA A 604 -0.24 12.25 -22.58
CA ALA A 604 -1.40 13.13 -22.61
C ALA A 604 -2.57 12.56 -23.45
N GLU A 605 -2.28 11.70 -24.43
CA GLU A 605 -3.25 11.10 -25.35
C GLU A 605 -4.09 9.97 -24.73
N GLY A 606 -3.66 9.38 -23.62
CA GLY A 606 -4.37 8.32 -22.92
C GLY A 606 -4.71 8.66 -21.47
N CYS A 607 -4.02 9.63 -20.86
CA CYS A 607 -4.27 9.99 -19.47
C CYS A 607 -5.70 10.56 -19.23
N PRO A 608 -6.39 10.22 -18.13
CA PRO A 608 -7.80 10.58 -17.92
C PRO A 608 -8.08 12.08 -17.83
N LEU A 609 -7.09 12.87 -17.40
CA LEU A 609 -7.20 14.32 -17.32
C LEU A 609 -5.84 14.99 -17.49
N GLN A 610 -5.88 16.27 -17.89
CA GLN A 610 -4.71 17.12 -18.00
C GLN A 610 -5.02 18.54 -17.54
N LEU A 611 -3.98 19.23 -17.08
CA LEU A 611 -4.04 20.60 -16.59
C LEU A 611 -2.99 21.46 -17.29
N GLN A 612 -3.42 22.53 -17.95
CA GLN A 612 -2.49 23.47 -18.59
C GLN A 612 -2.20 24.66 -17.68
N LEU A 613 -0.97 25.15 -17.73
CA LEU A 613 -0.55 26.36 -17.03
C LEU A 613 0.65 27.02 -17.72
N GLN A 614 0.89 28.28 -17.38
CA GLN A 614 2.12 28.97 -17.74
C GLN A 614 3.15 28.80 -16.63
N MET A 615 4.37 28.38 -17.00
CA MET A 615 5.49 28.20 -16.08
C MET A 615 6.68 29.02 -16.56
N LEU A 616 7.62 29.35 -15.67
CA LEU A 616 8.84 30.06 -16.05
C LEU A 616 9.90 29.04 -16.50
N GLN A 617 10.43 29.20 -17.70
CA GLN A 617 11.58 28.43 -18.17
C GLN A 617 12.83 28.80 -17.36
N LEU A 618 13.53 27.80 -16.84
CA LEU A 618 14.80 27.96 -16.11
C LEU A 618 16.00 27.51 -16.94
N SER A 619 17.17 28.09 -16.67
CA SER A 619 18.47 27.65 -17.17
C SER A 619 19.10 26.57 -16.28
N SER A 620 20.16 25.93 -16.77
CA SER A 620 20.93 24.95 -15.99
C SER A 620 21.64 25.54 -14.78
N GLN A 621 21.91 26.85 -14.75
CA GLN A 621 22.45 27.53 -13.58
C GLN A 621 21.38 27.83 -12.53
N GLN A 622 20.14 28.07 -12.97
CA GLN A 622 19.02 28.37 -12.06
C GLN A 622 18.49 27.11 -11.39
N TRP A 623 18.47 25.97 -12.09
CA TRP A 623 18.17 24.67 -11.50
C TRP A 623 19.19 23.63 -11.99
N PRO A 624 20.26 23.42 -11.22
CA PRO A 624 21.34 22.51 -11.60
C PRO A 624 20.95 21.04 -11.44
N GLU A 625 21.81 20.19 -11.99
CA GLU A 625 21.78 18.74 -11.81
C GLU A 625 22.82 18.33 -10.76
N MET A 626 22.55 17.22 -10.08
CA MET A 626 23.47 16.52 -9.18
C MET A 626 23.25 15.03 -9.39
N HIS A 627 24.32 14.29 -9.70
CA HIS A 627 24.28 12.84 -9.92
C HIS A 627 23.13 12.43 -10.85
N MET A 628 23.09 13.06 -12.04
CA MET A 628 22.10 12.85 -13.10
C MET A 628 20.62 13.01 -12.68
N ALA A 629 20.36 13.80 -11.64
CA ALA A 629 19.02 14.15 -11.18
C ALA A 629 18.89 15.65 -10.91
N PRO A 630 17.67 16.22 -10.88
CA PRO A 630 17.46 17.59 -10.43
C PRO A 630 17.98 17.77 -8.99
N THR A 631 18.64 18.89 -8.68
CA THR A 631 18.91 19.24 -7.28
C THR A 631 17.61 19.56 -6.53
N MET A 632 17.69 19.68 -5.20
CA MET A 632 16.61 20.24 -4.40
C MET A 632 16.04 21.51 -5.08
N PRO A 633 14.71 21.63 -5.29
CA PRO A 633 14.12 22.77 -5.96
C PRO A 633 14.51 24.10 -5.30
N PRO A 634 15.21 25.02 -5.99
CA PRO A 634 15.60 26.30 -5.42
C PRO A 634 14.45 27.30 -5.37
N GLU A 635 14.58 28.34 -4.54
CA GLU A 635 13.81 29.57 -4.75
C GLU A 635 14.49 30.43 -5.81
N VAL A 636 13.73 30.86 -6.82
CA VAL A 636 14.27 31.61 -7.97
C VAL A 636 13.73 33.04 -7.94
N HIS A 637 14.61 34.03 -7.79
CA HIS A 637 14.24 35.45 -7.67
C HIS A 637 14.34 36.23 -8.99
N THR A 638 14.29 35.54 -10.12
CA THR A 638 14.43 36.14 -11.45
C THR A 638 13.19 35.92 -12.28
N SER A 639 12.79 36.93 -13.05
CA SER A 639 11.81 36.77 -14.12
C SER A 639 12.44 36.02 -15.30
N GLY A 640 11.64 35.24 -16.00
CA GLY A 640 12.05 34.39 -17.11
C GLY A 640 10.96 34.30 -18.16
N GLN A 641 11.25 33.63 -19.28
CA GLN A 641 10.27 33.42 -20.33
C GLN A 641 9.14 32.51 -19.81
N LEU A 642 7.90 32.99 -19.90
CA LEU A 642 6.73 32.15 -19.66
C LEU A 642 6.55 31.19 -20.84
N VAL A 643 6.33 29.93 -20.51
CA VAL A 643 6.10 28.85 -21.46
C VAL A 643 4.85 28.07 -21.05
N ASN A 644 4.00 27.73 -22.01
CA ASN A 644 2.86 26.86 -21.76
C ASN A 644 3.38 25.45 -21.48
N ARG A 645 2.82 24.83 -20.44
CA ARG A 645 3.11 23.45 -20.05
C ARG A 645 1.83 22.71 -19.70
N THR A 646 1.90 21.39 -19.83
CA THR A 646 0.85 20.46 -19.42
C THR A 646 1.34 19.73 -18.18
N LEU A 647 0.46 19.60 -17.19
CA LEU A 647 0.63 18.67 -16.08
C LEU A 647 -0.36 17.53 -16.23
N LEU A 648 0.12 16.31 -16.01
CA LEU A 648 -0.66 15.09 -15.95
C LEU A 648 -0.70 14.62 -14.48
N PRO A 649 -1.71 13.85 -14.05
CA PRO A 649 -1.61 13.03 -12.85
C PRO A 649 -0.26 12.31 -12.80
N TYR A 650 0.39 12.31 -11.65
CA TYR A 650 1.68 11.67 -11.40
C TYR A 650 1.73 10.20 -11.91
N ALA A 651 0.61 9.50 -11.74
CA ALA A 651 0.35 8.15 -12.21
C ALA A 651 0.40 7.96 -13.74
N CYS A 652 0.29 9.02 -14.54
CA CYS A 652 0.31 8.98 -16.01
C CYS A 652 1.68 9.37 -16.60
N THR A 653 2.76 9.20 -15.84
CA THR A 653 4.12 9.54 -16.27
C THR A 653 5.06 8.48 -15.72
N SER A 654 6.13 8.13 -16.43
CA SER A 654 7.23 7.27 -15.98
C SER A 654 8.42 8.07 -15.43
N ILE A 655 8.69 9.25 -16.02
CA ILE A 655 9.69 10.24 -15.60
C ILE A 655 8.98 11.56 -15.28
N ARG A 656 9.37 12.23 -14.20
CA ARG A 656 8.46 13.16 -13.49
C ARG A 656 9.18 14.38 -12.99
N ILE A 657 8.54 15.54 -13.08
CA ILE A 657 8.85 16.67 -12.21
C ILE A 657 7.55 17.06 -11.52
N SER A 658 7.50 16.93 -10.20
CA SER A 658 6.28 17.16 -9.40
C SER A 658 6.50 18.15 -8.25
N ALA A 659 7.76 18.31 -7.81
CA ALA A 659 8.17 19.35 -6.89
C ALA A 659 8.98 20.40 -7.65
N PHE A 660 8.36 21.56 -7.86
CA PHE A 660 8.89 22.64 -8.68
C PHE A 660 9.54 23.74 -7.85
N PRO A 661 10.57 24.42 -8.38
CA PRO A 661 10.99 25.73 -7.90
C PRO A 661 9.82 26.72 -7.95
N THR A 662 9.85 27.73 -7.09
CA THR A 662 8.95 28.90 -7.22
C THR A 662 9.72 30.10 -7.72
N ALA A 663 9.12 30.86 -8.65
CA ALA A 663 9.74 32.03 -9.23
C ALA A 663 8.88 33.30 -9.19
N ASP A 664 9.56 34.45 -9.09
CA ASP A 664 8.98 35.79 -9.23
C ASP A 664 8.60 36.07 -10.68
N GLY A 665 7.33 35.88 -11.03
CA GLY A 665 6.79 36.20 -12.36
C GLY A 665 5.35 36.70 -12.30
N ALA A 666 5.05 37.76 -13.06
CA ALA A 666 3.67 38.20 -13.30
C ALA A 666 3.05 37.28 -14.36
N VAL A 667 1.96 36.60 -14.02
CA VAL A 667 1.24 35.70 -14.94
C VAL A 667 0.14 36.49 -15.63
N SER A 668 0.00 36.35 -16.96
CA SER A 668 -1.21 36.80 -17.66
C SER A 668 -2.36 35.82 -17.35
N HIS A 669 -3.52 36.33 -16.93
CA HIS A 669 -4.70 35.48 -16.72
C HIS A 669 -5.08 34.73 -18.01
N TRP A 670 -5.39 33.44 -17.90
CA TRP A 670 -6.03 32.69 -18.97
C TRP A 670 -7.38 33.36 -19.31
N VAL A 671 -7.57 33.73 -20.59
CA VAL A 671 -8.83 34.27 -21.12
C VAL A 671 -9.70 33.11 -21.62
#